data_AF-A0A2E8MEG9-F1
#
_entry.id   AF-A0A2E8MEG9-F1
#
_cell.length_a   1.000
_cell.length_b   1.000
_cell.length_c   1.000
_cell.angle_alpha   90.00
_cell.angle_beta   90.00
_cell.angle_gamma   90.00
#
_symmetry.space_group_name_H-M   'P 1'
#
loop_
_entity.id
_entity.type
_entity.pdbx_description
1 polymer ?
#
loop_
_entity_poly.entity_id
_entity_poly.type
_entity_poly.pdbx_seq_one_letter_code
_entity_poly.pdbx_strand_id
1 'polypeptide(L)'
;MNVSVEVMEGESGTRLELEEDTKKKLITDRSLDLVGKNSQRWRKDHFHSSTIHSQGVLADVRDGGLKANLTTFLNIDRDLASLGTGENEYVPGLAVGDNLVGYANKEDAERRGGDWDSSRFKKTSPKFGLLRDWARLGREITLESPPVTVRIPKSEPDFSTPDVLVGSSQNLNPATLSSYDQANLAPVLVEGSMFVTHSIHLNPPGSEFKYNIRSHTFPRVVLWNPYNVPLTLGDSMAMIQVNGRRGFRTDAWMRTSLGREVQLGYASWLSWGGRNPVVEGEITSSSSYNDAYTGSYYFKLKETTIEAGKCLVFLPDRAAEYDSEDLTNNSLSSSANYDQALNYYQSSSEYGGGMDWYPKYFWYAPSDAFFDGEGQTVQGDDSQMILKKLGTSSTVAPEDFDVLEQVAAVSCSLQYGAGKEPAEAWSHDFAPAQGVRMEFLDRVNPVITFPPDRRTRQGYRMRWFREHDSHLSILGNPLVQQPEFWEESPIGSWNVRAAYAARSPFDNLAGNLGDSLASGPWFFGLYSKDLYDEAVGWQDQTPIRKGGENFGNPFGPPNEGADKYVLFDVPRRDLGVISLAQFQHAKLSEFVWHPSYPMGNSLVDPRLSLEGMSGTVPKMEEEEGELGGFIGKAIGWSENSERGQGKEIWAEHGRGFFLETPEEDHVVYDLSYELNHTLWDRYFLSSGTEEELRLMARDRDKCRLPNARMLPLAGSKGDELADFHGAASGLILDGAFNVNSTSVEAWKAVLSANRREEGITPFPRVLGGNQEESYVSNSDQDLIWASLRVLDDGEIATLAEAIVQQVKQRGPFLSMSDFVNRRLTFGVQGRKGALEAAIENAGINGVLDTDSLYSLENQTSLADYDHPDNIEDSTRMEQSLKPQSKAWGSANYLTQADVLQAIGSSLSARSDTFVIRTYGESVAVNGKVQGRAWCEAVVQRMPVPVRPDASGINPEKESGLPNFGRRFIVQSFRWLSPQEI
;
A
#
# COMPACT_ATOMS: atom_id res chain seq x y z
N MET A 1 46.54 47.14 1.71
CA MET A 1 45.54 48.21 1.51
C MET A 1 44.31 47.81 2.28
N ASN A 2 43.94 48.60 3.28
CA ASN A 2 42.72 48.42 4.07
C ASN A 2 41.49 48.56 3.18
N VAL A 3 40.61 47.57 3.19
CA VAL A 3 39.20 47.74 2.86
C VAL A 3 38.43 47.32 4.10
N SER A 4 37.79 48.30 4.71
CA SER A 4 36.94 48.21 5.89
C SER A 4 35.77 47.26 5.65
N VAL A 5 35.64 46.26 6.52
CA VAL A 5 34.46 45.41 6.64
C VAL A 5 33.55 46.07 7.69
N GLU A 6 32.40 46.58 7.27
CA GLU A 6 31.34 46.94 8.20
C GLU A 6 30.66 45.65 8.69
N VAL A 7 30.63 45.50 10.01
CA VAL A 7 30.13 44.36 10.78
C VAL A 7 28.77 44.77 11.34
N MET A 8 27.73 43.93 11.16
CA MET A 8 26.52 44.00 11.96
C MET A 8 26.29 42.68 12.69
N GLU A 9 26.11 42.77 14.01
CA GLU A 9 25.93 41.67 14.96
C GLU A 9 24.46 41.23 15.04
N GLY A 10 24.24 39.92 15.20
CA GLY A 10 22.95 39.31 15.55
C GLY A 10 23.14 38.25 16.65
N GLU A 11 22.14 38.12 17.53
CA GLU A 11 22.21 37.55 18.90
C GLU A 11 22.54 36.03 19.04
N SER A 12 22.86 35.28 17.99
CA SER A 12 23.30 33.88 18.11
C SER A 12 24.76 33.62 17.73
N GLY A 13 25.51 34.63 17.27
CA GLY A 13 26.98 34.55 17.13
C GLY A 13 27.53 33.55 16.09
N THR A 14 26.70 32.79 15.38
CA THR A 14 27.17 31.82 14.38
C THR A 14 27.00 32.36 12.96
N ARG A 15 28.12 32.78 12.34
CA ARG A 15 28.22 32.95 10.88
C ARG A 15 28.09 31.57 10.24
N LEU A 16 27.03 31.32 9.46
CA LEU A 16 27.04 30.22 8.50
C LEU A 16 27.71 30.70 7.20
N GLU A 17 29.04 30.73 7.21
CA GLU A 17 29.79 30.58 5.97
C GLU A 17 29.41 29.21 5.38
N LEU A 18 28.81 29.18 4.20
CA LEU A 18 28.62 27.91 3.48
C LEU A 18 30.00 27.33 3.20
N GLU A 19 30.32 26.20 3.83
CA GLU A 19 31.51 25.43 3.49
C GLU A 19 31.50 25.09 1.99
N GLU A 20 32.68 25.08 1.38
CA GLU A 20 32.84 24.89 -0.07
C GLU A 20 32.18 23.61 -0.59
N ASP A 21 32.09 22.56 0.23
CA ASP A 21 31.42 21.31 -0.14
C ASP A 21 29.89 21.40 -0.14
N THR A 22 29.30 22.28 0.68
CA THR A 22 27.85 22.54 0.62
C THR A 22 27.50 23.35 -0.63
N LYS A 23 28.39 24.23 -1.11
CA LYS A 23 28.17 25.00 -2.34
C LYS A 23 28.17 24.14 -3.61
N LYS A 24 28.93 23.05 -3.66
CA LYS A 24 28.94 22.12 -4.82
C LYS A 24 27.62 21.36 -4.97
N LYS A 25 26.91 21.12 -3.85
CA LYS A 25 25.59 20.45 -3.81
C LYS A 25 24.43 21.33 -4.35
N LEU A 26 24.67 22.62 -4.56
CA LEU A 26 23.71 23.54 -5.20
C LEU A 26 23.90 23.54 -6.71
N ILE A 27 22.86 23.28 -7.51
CA ILE A 27 22.90 23.27 -9.00
C ILE A 27 23.41 24.61 -9.53
N THR A 28 24.72 24.69 -9.68
CA THR A 28 25.52 25.84 -10.10
C THR A 28 26.66 25.35 -10.99
N ASP A 29 27.54 26.24 -11.45
CA ASP A 29 28.77 25.81 -12.15
C ASP A 29 29.63 24.86 -11.31
N ARG A 30 29.49 24.91 -9.98
CA ARG A 30 30.20 24.04 -9.03
C ARG A 30 29.58 22.67 -8.88
N SER A 31 28.34 22.43 -9.29
CA SER A 31 27.78 21.06 -9.30
C SER A 31 28.47 20.17 -10.31
N LEU A 32 29.04 20.76 -11.35
CA LEU A 32 29.91 20.05 -12.28
C LEU A 32 31.14 19.48 -11.53
N ASP A 33 31.61 20.09 -10.43
CA ASP A 33 32.70 19.53 -9.61
C ASP A 33 32.33 18.26 -8.86
N LEU A 34 31.04 17.96 -8.69
CA LEU A 34 30.61 16.67 -8.16
C LEU A 34 30.90 15.53 -9.14
N VAL A 35 31.03 15.86 -10.44
CA VAL A 35 31.15 14.88 -11.52
C VAL A 35 32.57 14.82 -12.10
N GLY A 36 33.24 15.97 -12.26
CA GLY A 36 34.63 16.04 -12.68
C GLY A 36 35.57 16.15 -11.48
N LYS A 37 36.64 15.33 -11.41
CA LYS A 37 37.68 15.37 -10.34
C LYS A 37 38.44 16.73 -10.28
N ASN A 38 37.78 17.81 -9.88
CA ASN A 38 38.29 19.17 -9.72
C ASN A 38 39.16 19.69 -10.90
N SER A 39 38.90 19.28 -12.15
CA SER A 39 39.74 19.72 -13.28
C SER A 39 39.11 20.91 -14.02
N GLN A 40 39.80 22.06 -14.03
CA GLN A 40 39.39 23.26 -14.78
C GLN A 40 39.16 22.98 -16.27
N ARG A 41 39.86 21.99 -16.83
CA ARG A 41 39.71 21.56 -18.23
C ARG A 41 38.34 20.94 -18.48
N TRP A 42 37.90 20.03 -17.62
CA TRP A 42 36.60 19.39 -17.74
C TRP A 42 35.46 20.40 -17.59
N ARG A 43 35.57 21.42 -16.71
CA ARG A 43 34.58 22.52 -16.65
C ARG A 43 34.49 23.32 -17.95
N LYS A 44 35.62 23.59 -18.61
CA LYS A 44 35.62 24.28 -19.91
C LYS A 44 34.95 23.44 -20.99
N ASP A 45 35.24 22.15 -21.02
CA ASP A 45 34.71 21.23 -22.02
C ASP A 45 33.19 21.02 -21.86
N HIS A 46 32.65 21.22 -20.65
CA HIS A 46 31.22 21.03 -20.31
C HIS A 46 30.53 22.32 -19.87
N PHE A 47 31.09 23.48 -20.20
CA PHE A 47 30.56 24.79 -19.79
C PHE A 47 29.10 24.99 -20.25
N HIS A 48 28.74 24.45 -21.43
CA HIS A 48 27.40 24.53 -22.00
C HIS A 48 26.41 23.48 -21.48
N SER A 49 26.87 22.56 -20.62
CA SER A 49 26.03 21.50 -20.07
C SER A 49 25.09 21.98 -18.96
N SER A 50 25.33 23.15 -18.36
CA SER A 50 24.49 23.70 -17.29
C SER A 50 24.34 25.21 -17.39
N THR A 51 23.20 25.75 -16.94
CA THR A 51 22.99 27.20 -16.86
C THR A 51 23.28 27.68 -15.44
N ILE A 52 24.38 28.39 -15.27
CA ILE A 52 24.96 28.79 -13.97
C ILE A 52 24.18 29.90 -13.24
N HIS A 53 23.17 30.48 -13.90
CA HIS A 53 22.29 31.53 -13.39
C HIS A 53 20.81 31.11 -13.43
N SER A 54 20.52 29.81 -13.53
CA SER A 54 19.15 29.33 -13.72
C SER A 54 18.30 29.70 -12.52
N GLN A 55 17.23 30.47 -12.73
CA GLN A 55 16.17 30.66 -11.76
C GLN A 55 14.84 30.26 -12.39
N GLY A 56 14.08 29.42 -11.70
CA GLY A 56 12.81 28.85 -12.16
C GLY A 56 11.61 29.54 -11.53
N VAL A 57 10.61 29.85 -12.35
CA VAL A 57 9.32 30.38 -11.90
C VAL A 57 8.45 29.21 -11.49
N LEU A 58 7.79 29.32 -10.33
CA LEU A 58 6.81 28.35 -9.84
C LEU A 58 5.48 28.49 -10.60
N ALA A 59 5.50 28.19 -11.90
CA ALA A 59 4.35 28.30 -12.77
C ALA A 59 3.49 27.04 -12.75
N ASP A 60 2.16 27.19 -12.68
CA ASP A 60 1.22 26.13 -13.02
C ASP A 60 1.15 26.04 -14.54
N VAL A 61 1.64 24.93 -15.09
CA VAL A 61 1.74 24.74 -16.54
C VAL A 61 0.46 24.15 -17.12
N ARG A 62 -0.34 23.44 -16.32
CA ARG A 62 -1.54 22.74 -16.76
C ARG A 62 -2.71 23.71 -16.87
N ASP A 63 -3.02 24.40 -15.76
CA ASP A 63 -4.16 25.31 -15.67
C ASP A 63 -3.78 26.76 -16.01
N GLY A 64 -2.47 27.05 -16.08
CA GLY A 64 -1.93 28.39 -16.26
C GLY A 64 -1.91 29.19 -14.95
N GLY A 65 -1.01 30.17 -14.86
CA GLY A 65 -0.84 30.97 -13.64
C GLY A 65 0.40 30.59 -12.84
N LEU A 66 0.32 30.68 -11.51
CA LEU A 66 1.37 30.27 -10.57
C LEU A 66 0.87 29.08 -9.74
N LYS A 67 1.82 28.27 -9.25
CA LYS A 67 1.53 27.18 -8.34
C LYS A 67 1.07 27.71 -6.98
N ALA A 68 0.20 26.96 -6.31
CA ALA A 68 -0.20 27.23 -4.94
C ALA A 68 0.78 26.62 -3.92
N ASN A 69 1.03 27.32 -2.82
CA ASN A 69 1.92 26.84 -1.76
C ASN A 69 1.19 25.88 -0.82
N LEU A 70 1.35 24.59 -1.05
CA LEU A 70 0.67 23.56 -0.25
C LEU A 70 1.12 23.58 1.22
N THR A 71 2.35 24.04 1.52
CA THR A 71 2.84 24.18 2.90
C THR A 71 1.93 25.05 3.75
N THR A 72 1.29 26.08 3.18
CA THR A 72 0.33 26.93 3.89
C THR A 72 -0.86 26.11 4.36
N PHE A 73 -1.49 25.33 3.47
CA PHE A 73 -2.63 24.48 3.80
C PHE A 73 -2.30 23.42 4.85
N LEU A 74 -1.15 22.74 4.70
CA LEU A 74 -0.70 21.71 5.64
C LEU A 74 -0.54 22.28 7.07
N ASN A 75 -0.17 23.55 7.19
CA ASN A 75 0.16 24.16 8.46
C ASN A 75 -0.97 24.90 9.18
N ILE A 76 -2.01 25.38 8.47
CA ILE A 76 -3.12 26.16 9.07
C ILE A 76 -4.39 25.35 9.28
N ASP A 77 -5.10 25.58 10.38
CA ASP A 77 -6.30 24.81 10.74
C ASP A 77 -7.60 25.45 10.22
N ARG A 78 -7.62 25.73 8.91
CA ARG A 78 -8.80 26.27 8.20
C ARG A 78 -8.69 26.01 6.70
N ASP A 79 -9.83 26.04 6.03
CA ASP A 79 -9.89 26.01 4.57
C ASP A 79 -9.39 27.33 3.97
N LEU A 80 -8.93 27.26 2.73
CA LEU A 80 -8.38 28.37 1.97
C LEU A 80 -9.36 28.78 0.89
N ALA A 81 -9.77 30.05 0.91
CA ALA A 81 -10.74 30.58 -0.05
C ALA A 81 -10.16 30.68 -1.47
N SER A 82 -11.04 30.59 -2.46
CA SER A 82 -10.74 30.91 -3.86
C SER A 82 -10.37 32.38 -4.01
N LEU A 83 -9.43 32.66 -4.93
CA LEU A 83 -8.96 34.00 -5.23
C LEU A 83 -9.64 34.51 -6.50
N GLY A 84 -10.43 35.60 -6.40
CA GLY A 84 -11.07 36.21 -7.57
C GLY A 84 -10.06 36.87 -8.52
N THR A 85 -10.20 36.61 -9.82
CA THR A 85 -9.33 37.13 -10.89
C THR A 85 -10.08 38.01 -11.91
N GLY A 86 -11.41 38.10 -11.83
CA GLY A 86 -12.24 38.90 -12.72
C GLY A 86 -13.74 38.73 -12.44
N GLU A 87 -14.61 39.21 -13.35
CA GLU A 87 -16.04 38.94 -13.27
C GLU A 87 -16.29 37.45 -13.52
N ASN A 88 -16.64 36.70 -12.46
CA ASN A 88 -16.86 35.24 -12.48
C ASN A 88 -15.62 34.39 -12.81
N GLU A 89 -14.41 34.93 -12.68
CA GLU A 89 -13.17 34.15 -12.79
C GLU A 89 -12.46 34.08 -11.43
N TYR A 90 -11.87 32.92 -11.12
CA TYR A 90 -11.12 32.70 -9.89
C TYR A 90 -10.02 31.63 -10.05
N VAL A 91 -9.01 31.71 -9.19
CA VAL A 91 -8.09 30.60 -8.90
C VAL A 91 -8.67 29.81 -7.72
N PRO A 92 -8.91 28.49 -7.86
CA PRO A 92 -9.60 27.75 -6.82
C PRO A 92 -8.77 27.65 -5.53
N GLY A 93 -9.46 27.79 -4.41
CA GLY A 93 -8.92 27.58 -3.07
C GLY A 93 -8.62 26.10 -2.78
N LEU A 94 -8.56 25.77 -1.49
CA LEU A 94 -8.35 24.39 -1.03
C LEU A 94 -9.01 24.15 0.31
N ALA A 95 -9.88 23.15 0.38
CA ALA A 95 -10.57 22.71 1.58
C ALA A 95 -10.16 21.29 1.99
N VAL A 96 -10.40 20.93 3.24
CA VAL A 96 -10.14 19.56 3.74
C VAL A 96 -10.94 18.49 3.03
N GLY A 97 -12.17 18.82 2.60
CA GLY A 97 -13.08 17.92 1.92
C GLY A 97 -12.84 17.81 0.41
N ASP A 98 -11.86 18.54 -0.13
CA ASP A 98 -11.55 18.47 -1.56
C ASP A 98 -10.90 17.12 -1.90
N ASN A 99 -11.32 16.54 -3.02
CA ASN A 99 -10.81 15.29 -3.56
C ASN A 99 -9.40 15.44 -4.15
N LEU A 100 -8.56 14.43 -3.95
CA LEU A 100 -7.24 14.32 -4.59
C LEU A 100 -7.29 13.65 -5.97
N VAL A 101 -8.31 12.83 -6.21
CA VAL A 101 -8.56 12.12 -7.47
C VAL A 101 -9.86 12.64 -8.09
N GLY A 102 -9.87 12.82 -9.41
CA GLY A 102 -11.02 13.38 -10.14
C GLY A 102 -11.16 14.90 -9.97
N TYR A 103 -12.39 15.39 -9.98
CA TYR A 103 -12.68 16.79 -9.65
C TYR A 103 -12.48 17.01 -8.16
N ALA A 104 -11.86 18.13 -7.77
CA ALA A 104 -11.64 18.43 -6.35
C ALA A 104 -12.97 18.63 -5.59
N ASN A 105 -13.91 19.32 -6.23
CA ASN A 105 -15.24 19.65 -5.70
C ASN A 105 -16.14 20.10 -6.87
N LYS A 106 -17.38 20.50 -6.55
CA LYS A 106 -18.35 20.97 -7.55
C LYS A 106 -17.87 22.17 -8.35
N GLU A 107 -17.23 23.15 -7.70
CA GLU A 107 -16.69 24.33 -8.37
C GLU A 107 -15.58 23.97 -9.38
N ASP A 108 -14.72 23.00 -9.05
CA ASP A 108 -13.67 22.52 -9.96
C ASP A 108 -14.24 21.72 -11.14
N ALA A 109 -15.31 20.93 -10.93
CA ALA A 109 -16.02 20.25 -12.00
C ALA A 109 -16.60 21.26 -13.01
N GLU A 110 -17.35 22.26 -12.53
CA GLU A 110 -17.92 23.32 -13.37
C GLU A 110 -16.83 24.08 -14.14
N ARG A 111 -15.72 24.43 -13.48
CA ARG A 111 -14.57 25.11 -14.11
C ARG A 111 -13.94 24.28 -15.23
N ARG A 112 -13.85 22.96 -15.06
CA ARG A 112 -13.31 22.05 -16.06
C ARG A 112 -14.36 21.61 -17.10
N GLY A 113 -15.58 22.14 -17.04
CA GLY A 113 -16.67 21.81 -17.96
C GLY A 113 -17.27 20.41 -17.75
N GLY A 114 -17.08 19.84 -16.56
CA GLY A 114 -17.62 18.55 -16.15
C GLY A 114 -18.86 18.67 -15.26
N ASP A 115 -19.49 17.53 -15.01
CA ASP A 115 -20.58 17.39 -14.05
C ASP A 115 -20.10 16.65 -12.80
N TRP A 116 -20.27 17.30 -11.65
CA TRP A 116 -19.90 16.74 -10.35
C TRP A 116 -20.81 15.57 -9.94
N ASP A 117 -22.10 15.66 -10.26
CA ASP A 117 -23.08 14.69 -9.78
C ASP A 117 -23.03 13.38 -10.59
N SER A 118 -22.51 13.43 -11.82
CA SER A 118 -22.21 12.23 -12.62
C SER A 118 -20.79 11.68 -12.42
N SER A 119 -19.96 12.32 -11.59
CA SER A 119 -18.56 11.92 -11.40
C SER A 119 -18.45 10.72 -10.46
N ARG A 120 -17.78 9.67 -10.92
CA ARG A 120 -17.46 8.46 -10.16
C ARG A 120 -16.05 8.51 -9.54
N PHE A 121 -15.71 9.66 -8.97
CA PHE A 121 -14.51 9.85 -8.13
C PHE A 121 -14.85 10.76 -6.95
N LYS A 122 -15.98 10.52 -6.30
CA LYS A 122 -16.62 11.49 -5.39
C LYS A 122 -16.49 11.08 -3.93
N LYS A 123 -17.00 9.90 -3.58
CA LYS A 123 -16.95 9.28 -2.26
C LYS A 123 -15.55 8.71 -1.98
N THR A 124 -15.04 7.82 -2.83
CA THR A 124 -13.82 7.01 -2.57
C THR A 124 -12.51 7.77 -2.68
N SER A 125 -12.52 8.92 -3.37
CA SER A 125 -11.35 9.74 -3.56
C SER A 125 -10.77 10.19 -2.22
N PRO A 126 -9.46 9.97 -1.94
CA PRO A 126 -8.84 10.46 -0.72
C PRO A 126 -8.88 11.99 -0.70
N LYS A 127 -9.09 12.58 0.48
CA LYS A 127 -9.26 14.04 0.59
C LYS A 127 -7.95 14.76 0.90
N PHE A 128 -7.85 16.04 0.55
CA PHE A 128 -6.71 16.88 0.94
C PHE A 128 -6.54 16.99 2.46
N GLY A 129 -7.62 16.88 3.23
CA GLY A 129 -7.59 16.78 4.69
C GLY A 129 -6.65 15.68 5.19
N LEU A 130 -6.56 14.55 4.48
CA LEU A 130 -5.68 13.43 4.84
C LEU A 130 -4.21 13.82 4.74
N LEU A 131 -3.80 14.53 3.68
CA LEU A 131 -2.41 15.00 3.55
C LEU A 131 -2.03 15.97 4.67
N ARG A 132 -2.98 16.85 5.04
CA ARG A 132 -2.80 17.79 6.15
C ARG A 132 -2.67 17.08 7.49
N ASP A 133 -3.54 16.12 7.75
CA ASP A 133 -3.51 15.32 8.96
C ASP A 133 -2.23 14.48 9.06
N TRP A 134 -1.83 13.82 7.97
CA TRP A 134 -0.58 13.07 7.87
C TRP A 134 0.65 13.95 8.12
N ALA A 135 0.75 15.12 7.46
CA ALA A 135 1.87 16.03 7.66
C ALA A 135 1.96 16.55 9.11
N ARG A 136 0.83 16.65 9.80
CA ARG A 136 0.75 17.12 11.19
C ARG A 136 1.05 16.06 12.24
N LEU A 137 0.98 14.77 11.90
CA LEU A 137 1.49 13.70 12.79
C LEU A 137 2.91 14.00 13.26
N GLY A 138 3.74 14.58 12.38
CA GLY A 138 5.11 14.95 12.74
C GLY A 138 5.21 16.03 13.81
N ARG A 139 4.15 16.78 14.14
CA ARG A 139 4.18 17.71 15.27
C ARG A 139 4.23 16.99 16.62
N GLU A 140 3.72 15.76 16.66
CA GLU A 140 3.62 14.92 17.86
C GLU A 140 4.80 13.94 17.96
N ILE A 141 5.51 13.71 16.85
CA ILE A 141 6.56 12.70 16.72
C ILE A 141 7.92 13.37 16.45
N THR A 142 8.85 13.16 17.36
CA THR A 142 10.27 13.54 17.34
C THR A 142 11.16 12.32 17.15
N LEU A 143 12.45 12.53 16.87
CA LEU A 143 13.45 11.45 16.77
C LEU A 143 13.60 10.59 18.05
N GLU A 144 13.25 11.15 19.21
CA GLU A 144 13.33 10.51 20.53
C GLU A 144 11.95 10.15 21.11
N SER A 145 10.89 10.22 20.29
CA SER A 145 9.53 10.09 20.80
C SER A 145 9.23 8.71 21.38
N PRO A 146 8.34 8.65 22.40
CA PRO A 146 7.82 7.38 22.90
C PRO A 146 7.06 6.64 21.78
N PRO A 147 6.78 5.34 21.96
CA PRO A 147 5.91 4.58 21.07
C PRO A 147 4.63 5.35 20.73
N VAL A 148 4.27 5.35 19.45
CA VAL A 148 3.08 6.06 18.95
C VAL A 148 1.86 5.18 19.22
N THR A 149 0.83 5.74 19.85
CA THR A 149 -0.45 5.03 20.00
C THR A 149 -1.07 4.83 18.63
N VAL A 150 -1.54 3.61 18.35
CA VAL A 150 -2.21 3.28 17.08
C VAL A 150 -3.37 4.24 16.80
N ARG A 151 -3.38 4.82 15.60
CA ARG A 151 -4.50 5.59 15.05
C ARG A 151 -5.24 4.70 14.07
N ILE A 152 -6.39 4.18 14.47
CA ILE A 152 -7.21 3.31 13.60
C ILE A 152 -7.88 4.13 12.48
N PRO A 153 -8.34 3.49 11.39
CA PRO A 153 -9.17 4.15 10.38
C PRO A 153 -10.40 4.82 11.02
N LYS A 154 -10.79 5.99 10.50
CA LYS A 154 -12.03 6.67 10.89
C LYS A 154 -13.21 5.77 10.51
N SER A 155 -14.15 5.57 11.41
CA SER A 155 -15.32 4.74 11.14
C SER A 155 -16.46 5.51 10.47
N GLU A 156 -17.34 4.78 9.79
CA GLU A 156 -18.57 5.29 9.16
C GLU A 156 -19.79 4.51 9.70
N PRO A 157 -20.27 4.87 10.91
CA PRO A 157 -21.32 4.12 11.62
C PRO A 157 -22.72 4.57 11.17
N ASP A 158 -23.15 4.28 9.93
CA ASP A 158 -24.56 4.50 9.55
C ASP A 158 -24.95 3.94 8.17
N PHE A 159 -24.34 2.84 7.71
CA PHE A 159 -24.96 2.12 6.60
C PHE A 159 -26.12 1.32 7.17
N SER A 160 -27.34 1.67 6.73
CA SER A 160 -28.53 0.86 6.95
C SER A 160 -28.14 -0.58 6.67
N THR A 161 -28.18 -1.45 7.68
CA THR A 161 -28.16 -2.91 7.45
C THR A 161 -29.05 -3.17 6.24
N PRO A 162 -28.53 -3.74 5.14
CA PRO A 162 -29.37 -4.04 3.99
C PRO A 162 -30.63 -4.76 4.49
N ASP A 163 -31.80 -4.44 3.92
CA ASP A 163 -33.11 -4.96 4.37
C ASP A 163 -33.14 -6.51 4.45
N VAL A 164 -32.16 -7.17 3.82
CA VAL A 164 -31.79 -8.56 4.01
C VAL A 164 -30.36 -8.62 4.55
N LEU A 165 -30.18 -9.13 5.77
CA LEU A 165 -28.86 -9.46 6.34
C LEU A 165 -28.22 -10.58 5.50
N VAL A 166 -27.60 -10.23 4.36
CA VAL A 166 -26.87 -11.20 3.53
C VAL A 166 -25.39 -11.18 3.91
N GLY A 167 -25.09 -11.83 5.03
CA GLY A 167 -23.80 -12.37 5.47
C GLY A 167 -22.56 -11.47 5.64
N SER A 168 -22.37 -10.38 4.90
CA SER A 168 -21.21 -9.47 5.07
C SER A 168 -21.38 -8.49 6.25
N SER A 169 -22.48 -8.60 6.99
CA SER A 169 -23.02 -7.62 7.95
C SER A 169 -22.47 -7.67 9.39
N GLN A 170 -21.36 -8.36 9.67
CA GLN A 170 -20.74 -8.39 11.01
C GLN A 170 -19.93 -7.12 11.35
N ASN A 171 -19.85 -6.17 10.43
CA ASN A 171 -19.07 -4.98 10.63
C ASN A 171 -19.96 -3.74 10.55
N LEU A 172 -20.72 -3.53 11.62
CA LEU A 172 -21.66 -2.43 11.78
C LEU A 172 -20.98 -1.09 12.12
N ASN A 173 -19.65 -1.11 12.31
CA ASN A 173 -18.86 0.09 12.53
C ASN A 173 -17.57 0.06 11.67
N PRO A 174 -17.73 0.00 10.33
CA PRO A 174 -16.63 -0.27 9.42
C PRO A 174 -15.79 1.00 9.17
N ALA A 175 -14.61 0.84 8.59
CA ALA A 175 -13.76 1.96 8.18
C ALA A 175 -14.44 2.80 7.08
N THR A 176 -14.31 4.12 7.11
CA THR A 176 -14.96 4.99 6.11
C THR A 176 -14.37 4.79 4.72
N LEU A 177 -15.25 4.75 3.72
CA LEU A 177 -14.88 4.82 2.30
C LEU A 177 -15.23 6.18 1.67
N SER A 178 -16.16 6.94 2.26
CA SER A 178 -16.67 8.20 1.68
C SER A 178 -15.98 9.47 2.20
N SER A 179 -15.47 9.41 3.43
CA SER A 179 -14.96 10.57 4.19
C SER A 179 -13.50 10.37 4.57
N TYR A 180 -12.68 9.92 3.61
CA TYR A 180 -11.28 9.57 3.83
C TYR A 180 -10.37 10.81 3.91
N ASP A 181 -10.49 11.54 5.02
CA ASP A 181 -9.90 12.85 5.30
C ASP A 181 -8.89 12.83 6.46
N GLN A 182 -8.60 11.67 7.04
CA GLN A 182 -7.70 11.49 8.17
C GLN A 182 -6.70 10.38 7.91
N ALA A 183 -5.45 10.58 8.33
CA ALA A 183 -4.42 9.58 8.23
C ALA A 183 -4.54 8.57 9.39
N ASN A 184 -4.44 7.29 9.07
CA ASN A 184 -4.35 6.22 10.06
C ASN A 184 -2.93 5.60 10.09
N LEU A 185 -2.62 5.03 11.25
CA LEU A 185 -1.34 4.45 11.63
C LEU A 185 -1.64 3.21 12.48
N ALA A 186 -1.81 2.06 11.82
CA ALA A 186 -2.20 0.81 12.44
C ALA A 186 -1.35 -0.36 11.91
N PRO A 187 -1.14 -1.41 12.72
CA PRO A 187 -0.45 -2.61 12.25
C PRO A 187 -1.26 -3.33 11.17
N VAL A 188 -0.57 -4.06 10.31
CA VAL A 188 -1.14 -4.90 9.26
C VAL A 188 -1.53 -6.26 9.84
N LEU A 189 -2.76 -6.71 9.57
CA LEU A 189 -3.22 -8.06 9.88
C LEU A 189 -2.67 -9.04 8.84
N VAL A 190 -1.51 -9.64 9.13
CA VAL A 190 -0.79 -10.52 8.19
C VAL A 190 -1.47 -11.89 8.08
N GLU A 191 -2.01 -12.39 9.20
CA GLU A 191 -2.57 -13.73 9.25
C GLU A 191 -3.58 -13.89 10.39
N GLY A 192 -4.62 -14.69 10.10
CA GLY A 192 -5.51 -15.29 11.07
C GLY A 192 -5.68 -16.76 10.71
N SER A 193 -5.11 -17.66 11.51
CA SER A 193 -5.19 -19.10 11.28
C SER A 193 -5.39 -19.87 12.58
N MET A 194 -5.78 -21.13 12.48
CA MET A 194 -5.83 -22.05 13.61
C MET A 194 -5.62 -23.49 13.17
N PHE A 195 -5.01 -24.29 14.02
CA PHE A 195 -5.11 -25.74 13.92
C PHE A 195 -6.29 -26.25 14.75
N VAL A 196 -6.81 -27.42 14.40
CA VAL A 196 -7.87 -28.09 15.16
C VAL A 196 -7.51 -29.57 15.38
N THR A 197 -7.54 -30.05 16.62
CA THR A 197 -7.46 -31.48 16.91
C THR A 197 -8.58 -31.93 17.83
N HIS A 198 -8.74 -33.24 17.97
CA HIS A 198 -9.79 -33.83 18.80
C HIS A 198 -9.19 -34.78 19.84
N SER A 199 -9.70 -34.70 21.07
CA SER A 199 -9.38 -35.62 22.16
C SER A 199 -10.63 -36.33 22.66
N ILE A 200 -10.43 -37.33 23.51
CA ILE A 200 -11.47 -38.16 24.09
C ILE A 200 -11.34 -38.12 25.60
N HIS A 201 -12.46 -37.98 26.31
CA HIS A 201 -12.47 -38.10 27.76
C HIS A 201 -13.59 -39.02 28.24
N LEU A 202 -13.44 -39.50 29.49
CA LEU A 202 -14.51 -40.22 30.17
C LEU A 202 -15.54 -39.24 30.73
N ASN A 203 -16.81 -39.56 30.56
CA ASN A 203 -17.89 -38.88 31.26
C ASN A 203 -18.00 -39.37 32.72
N PRO A 204 -18.56 -38.56 33.63
CA PRO A 204 -18.83 -38.95 35.00
C PRO A 204 -19.67 -40.23 35.07
N PRO A 205 -19.45 -41.10 36.08
CA PRO A 205 -20.29 -42.26 36.30
C PRO A 205 -21.79 -41.90 36.38
N GLY A 206 -22.63 -42.62 35.65
CA GLY A 206 -24.07 -42.36 35.57
C GLY A 206 -24.51 -41.42 34.44
N SER A 207 -23.58 -40.89 33.65
CA SER A 207 -23.91 -40.21 32.38
C SER A 207 -24.51 -41.19 31.38
N GLU A 208 -25.34 -40.70 30.46
CA GLU A 208 -25.98 -41.50 29.40
C GLU A 208 -24.95 -42.25 28.55
N PHE A 209 -23.88 -41.56 28.16
CA PHE A 209 -22.77 -42.13 27.40
C PHE A 209 -21.46 -42.11 28.19
N LYS A 210 -20.64 -43.15 28.01
CA LYS A 210 -19.40 -43.33 28.76
C LYS A 210 -18.24 -42.42 28.31
N TYR A 211 -18.14 -42.13 27.02
CA TYR A 211 -17.06 -41.36 26.41
C TYR A 211 -17.63 -40.11 25.74
N ASN A 212 -16.79 -39.08 25.57
CA ASN A 212 -17.13 -37.92 24.76
C ASN A 212 -15.91 -37.43 23.97
N ILE A 213 -16.15 -36.78 22.82
CA ILE A 213 -15.14 -36.11 22.01
C ILE A 213 -15.08 -34.63 22.43
N ARG A 214 -13.88 -34.08 22.43
CA ARG A 214 -13.59 -32.67 22.70
C ARG A 214 -12.77 -32.11 21.55
N SER A 215 -13.14 -30.94 21.03
CA SER A 215 -12.34 -30.18 20.06
C SER A 215 -11.30 -29.31 20.79
N HIS A 216 -10.15 -29.11 20.15
CA HIS A 216 -9.06 -28.27 20.62
C HIS A 216 -8.59 -27.38 19.47
N THR A 217 -8.49 -26.07 19.71
CA THR A 217 -8.13 -25.05 18.74
C THR A 217 -6.84 -24.34 19.14
N PHE A 218 -5.96 -24.13 18.16
CA PHE A 218 -4.66 -23.48 18.33
C PHE A 218 -4.61 -22.23 17.45
N PRO A 219 -5.27 -21.14 17.88
CA PRO A 219 -5.34 -19.92 17.09
C PRO A 219 -3.99 -19.21 17.00
N ARG A 220 -3.78 -18.53 15.88
CA ARG A 220 -2.63 -17.70 15.59
C ARG A 220 -3.10 -16.44 14.89
N VAL A 221 -2.68 -15.29 15.42
CA VAL A 221 -2.89 -13.98 14.77
C VAL A 221 -1.53 -13.32 14.61
N VAL A 222 -1.24 -12.80 13.42
CA VAL A 222 0.06 -12.15 13.13
C VAL A 222 -0.16 -10.70 12.79
N LEU A 223 0.53 -9.81 13.50
CA LEU A 223 0.48 -8.37 13.28
C LEU A 223 1.86 -7.83 12.92
N TRP A 224 1.93 -7.00 11.88
CA TRP A 224 3.16 -6.35 11.44
C TRP A 224 3.08 -4.84 11.56
N ASN A 225 4.11 -4.22 12.14
CA ASN A 225 4.31 -2.78 12.10
C ASN A 225 5.22 -2.41 10.90
N PRO A 226 4.68 -1.95 9.76
CA PRO A 226 5.47 -1.59 8.60
C PRO A 226 6.12 -0.20 8.68
N TYR A 227 5.97 0.50 9.81
CA TYR A 227 6.41 1.89 9.97
C TYR A 227 7.78 1.98 10.66
N ASN A 228 8.44 3.11 10.48
CA ASN A 228 9.75 3.39 11.08
C ASN A 228 9.69 3.91 12.53
N VAL A 229 8.54 3.78 13.20
CA VAL A 229 8.32 4.14 14.60
C VAL A 229 7.65 2.98 15.34
N PRO A 230 7.91 2.78 16.66
CA PRO A 230 7.19 1.80 17.45
C PRO A 230 5.70 2.16 17.56
N LEU A 231 4.81 1.15 17.48
CA LEU A 231 3.36 1.32 17.62
C LEU A 231 2.84 0.59 18.85
N THR A 232 2.11 1.29 19.72
CA THR A 232 1.40 0.67 20.84
C THR A 232 -0.04 0.42 20.43
N LEU A 233 -0.38 -0.86 20.24
CA LEU A 233 -1.75 -1.32 20.04
C LEU A 233 -2.32 -1.67 21.40
N GLY A 234 -3.35 -0.93 21.84
CA GLY A 234 -4.13 -1.27 23.03
C GLY A 234 -4.84 -2.63 22.86
N ASP A 235 -5.49 -3.11 23.92
CA ASP A 235 -6.30 -4.32 23.84
C ASP A 235 -7.21 -4.29 22.59
N SER A 236 -7.17 -5.36 21.82
CA SER A 236 -7.85 -5.48 20.53
C SER A 236 -8.54 -6.85 20.44
N MET A 237 -9.50 -6.99 19.53
CA MET A 237 -10.22 -8.23 19.31
C MET A 237 -10.05 -8.67 17.86
N ALA A 238 -9.56 -9.88 17.66
CA ALA A 238 -9.44 -10.51 16.35
C ALA A 238 -10.53 -11.58 16.21
N MET A 239 -11.30 -11.52 15.12
CA MET A 239 -12.15 -12.60 14.69
C MET A 239 -11.44 -13.39 13.60
N ILE A 240 -11.48 -14.72 13.69
CA ILE A 240 -11.06 -15.65 12.64
C ILE A 240 -12.28 -16.52 12.33
N GLN A 241 -12.82 -16.37 11.13
CA GLN A 241 -13.88 -17.24 10.64
C GLN A 241 -13.27 -18.30 9.73
N VAL A 242 -13.44 -19.55 10.14
CA VAL A 242 -13.02 -20.74 9.41
C VAL A 242 -14.22 -21.65 9.21
N ASN A 243 -13.99 -22.81 8.61
CA ASN A 243 -15.04 -23.79 8.39
C ASN A 243 -15.68 -24.27 9.71
N GLY A 244 -16.84 -23.69 10.01
CA GLY A 244 -17.60 -23.93 11.23
C GLY A 244 -18.49 -25.16 11.20
N ARG A 245 -18.86 -25.69 10.03
CA ARG A 245 -19.76 -26.85 9.86
C ARG A 245 -18.97 -28.09 9.43
N ARG A 246 -18.04 -28.46 10.31
CA ARG A 246 -17.00 -29.48 10.16
C ARG A 246 -17.51 -30.91 10.00
N GLY A 247 -17.66 -31.45 8.79
CA GLY A 247 -17.86 -32.90 8.61
C GLY A 247 -16.58 -33.69 8.94
N PHE A 248 -16.66 -34.68 9.83
CA PHE A 248 -15.55 -35.60 10.07
C PHE A 248 -16.01 -37.01 10.40
N ARG A 249 -15.11 -37.98 10.18
CA ARG A 249 -15.32 -39.38 10.54
C ARG A 249 -14.33 -39.82 11.59
N THR A 250 -14.74 -40.77 12.41
CA THR A 250 -13.87 -41.46 13.35
C THR A 250 -13.99 -42.97 13.22
N ASP A 251 -12.95 -43.71 13.60
CA ASP A 251 -13.09 -45.13 13.87
C ASP A 251 -13.82 -45.35 15.20
N ALA A 252 -14.43 -46.52 15.38
CA ALA A 252 -15.16 -46.84 16.60
C ALA A 252 -14.59 -48.10 17.25
N TRP A 253 -14.11 -47.98 18.48
CA TRP A 253 -13.54 -49.10 19.26
C TRP A 253 -14.27 -49.30 20.57
N MET A 254 -14.41 -50.56 20.98
CA MET A 254 -14.97 -50.90 22.28
C MET A 254 -14.07 -51.90 23.00
N ARG A 255 -13.90 -51.72 24.31
CA ARG A 255 -13.25 -52.70 25.16
C ARG A 255 -14.28 -53.67 25.72
N THR A 256 -14.16 -54.94 25.34
CA THR A 256 -15.02 -56.03 25.79
C THR A 256 -14.84 -56.33 27.27
N SER A 257 -15.78 -57.07 27.87
CA SER A 257 -15.69 -57.54 29.27
C SER A 257 -14.47 -58.39 29.58
N LEU A 258 -13.82 -58.97 28.55
CA LEU A 258 -12.58 -59.74 28.63
C LEU A 258 -11.31 -58.88 28.44
N GLY A 259 -11.45 -57.56 28.36
CA GLY A 259 -10.34 -56.62 28.19
C GLY A 259 -9.78 -56.51 26.76
N ARG A 260 -10.36 -57.22 25.78
CA ARG A 260 -9.97 -57.12 24.35
C ARG A 260 -10.63 -55.90 23.71
N GLU A 261 -9.89 -55.20 22.86
CA GLU A 261 -10.42 -54.12 22.02
C GLU A 261 -10.92 -54.69 20.69
N VAL A 262 -12.13 -54.29 20.28
CA VAL A 262 -12.73 -54.66 18.99
C VAL A 262 -13.14 -53.39 18.25
N GLN A 263 -12.90 -53.37 16.93
CA GLN A 263 -13.39 -52.29 16.06
C GLN A 263 -14.85 -52.58 15.71
N LEU A 264 -15.71 -51.58 15.89
CA LEU A 264 -17.15 -51.65 15.60
C LEU A 264 -17.49 -51.12 14.20
N GLY A 265 -16.63 -50.29 13.62
CA GLY A 265 -16.84 -49.65 12.33
C GLY A 265 -16.32 -48.21 12.34
N TYR A 266 -17.07 -47.33 11.66
CA TYR A 266 -16.82 -45.89 11.60
C TYR A 266 -18.08 -45.13 12.01
N ALA A 267 -17.89 -43.92 12.52
CA ALA A 267 -18.96 -42.98 12.83
C ALA A 267 -18.73 -41.65 12.10
N SER A 268 -19.82 -41.02 11.70
CA SER A 268 -19.82 -39.69 11.06
C SER A 268 -20.30 -38.65 12.05
N TRP A 269 -19.65 -37.50 12.03
CA TRP A 269 -19.84 -36.39 12.96
C TRP A 269 -19.93 -35.07 12.21
N LEU A 270 -20.58 -34.09 12.84
CA LEU A 270 -20.61 -32.71 12.40
C LEU A 270 -20.24 -31.82 13.59
N SER A 271 -19.15 -31.07 13.45
CA SER A 271 -18.66 -30.10 14.44
C SER A 271 -19.25 -28.72 14.17
N TRP A 272 -19.48 -27.95 15.25
CA TRP A 272 -19.94 -26.57 15.24
C TRP A 272 -18.97 -25.71 16.03
N GLY A 273 -18.16 -24.91 15.34
CA GLY A 273 -17.16 -24.05 15.97
C GLY A 273 -17.62 -22.63 16.26
N GLY A 274 -17.06 -21.98 17.27
CA GLY A 274 -17.12 -20.52 17.43
C GLY A 274 -18.37 -19.97 18.14
N ARG A 275 -19.05 -19.00 17.50
CA ARG A 275 -20.13 -18.16 18.05
C ARG A 275 -21.36 -18.92 18.58
N ASN A 276 -21.79 -19.98 17.91
CA ASN A 276 -23.08 -20.62 18.19
C ASN A 276 -22.99 -22.15 18.27
N PRO A 277 -22.44 -22.71 19.36
CA PRO A 277 -22.16 -24.14 19.45
C PRO A 277 -23.38 -24.99 19.84
N VAL A 278 -24.57 -24.40 20.04
CA VAL A 278 -25.76 -25.10 20.57
C VAL A 278 -26.76 -25.45 19.47
N VAL A 279 -26.87 -26.74 19.14
CA VAL A 279 -27.86 -27.25 18.19
C VAL A 279 -29.18 -27.57 18.90
N GLU A 280 -30.23 -26.81 18.60
CA GLU A 280 -31.60 -27.15 18.96
C GLU A 280 -32.37 -27.70 17.74
N GLY A 281 -33.06 -28.84 17.91
CA GLY A 281 -33.88 -29.44 16.86
C GLY A 281 -33.13 -30.36 15.89
N GLU A 282 -33.64 -30.50 14.67
CA GLU A 282 -33.01 -31.29 13.60
C GLU A 282 -31.78 -30.55 13.05
N ILE A 283 -30.65 -31.26 12.91
CA ILE A 283 -29.35 -30.67 12.56
C ILE A 283 -29.42 -29.80 11.31
N THR A 284 -30.04 -30.27 10.22
CA THR A 284 -30.11 -29.59 8.92
C THR A 284 -31.07 -28.41 8.87
N SER A 285 -31.90 -28.22 9.88
CA SER A 285 -32.82 -27.07 10.00
C SER A 285 -32.58 -26.22 11.24
N SER A 286 -31.60 -26.59 12.07
CA SER A 286 -31.26 -25.90 13.31
C SER A 286 -30.78 -24.46 13.09
N SER A 287 -30.87 -23.65 14.15
CA SER A 287 -30.35 -22.27 14.15
C SER A 287 -28.84 -22.24 13.88
N SER A 288 -28.05 -23.13 14.49
CA SER A 288 -26.60 -23.22 14.23
C SER A 288 -26.28 -23.60 12.78
N TYR A 289 -27.09 -24.48 12.16
CA TYR A 289 -26.87 -24.83 10.76
C TYR A 289 -27.21 -23.71 9.78
N ASN A 290 -28.16 -22.84 10.12
CA ASN A 290 -28.55 -21.70 9.28
C ASN A 290 -27.84 -20.39 9.65
N ASP A 291 -27.08 -20.36 10.75
CA ASP A 291 -26.31 -19.20 11.18
C ASP A 291 -25.07 -19.02 10.31
N ALA A 292 -25.08 -17.99 9.45
CA ALA A 292 -23.98 -17.61 8.56
C ALA A 292 -22.65 -17.31 9.27
N TYR A 293 -22.67 -17.20 10.61
CA TYR A 293 -21.52 -16.83 11.43
C TYR A 293 -20.94 -18.01 12.22
N THR A 294 -21.47 -19.21 12.01
CA THR A 294 -20.87 -20.42 12.55
C THR A 294 -19.41 -20.52 12.09
N GLY A 295 -18.51 -20.99 12.95
CA GLY A 295 -17.06 -21.00 12.67
C GLY A 295 -16.32 -19.69 12.97
N SER A 296 -17.02 -18.64 13.45
CA SER A 296 -16.40 -17.41 13.92
C SER A 296 -15.81 -17.59 15.32
N TYR A 297 -14.49 -17.55 15.44
CA TYR A 297 -13.78 -17.54 16.72
C TYR A 297 -13.22 -16.15 17.01
N TYR A 298 -13.28 -15.73 18.27
CA TYR A 298 -12.88 -14.40 18.69
C TYR A 298 -11.79 -14.48 19.75
N PHE A 299 -10.78 -13.65 19.59
CA PHE A 299 -9.59 -13.66 20.41
C PHE A 299 -9.16 -12.25 20.77
N LYS A 300 -9.11 -11.96 22.07
CA LYS A 300 -8.50 -10.76 22.63
C LYS A 300 -7.00 -10.82 22.42
N LEU A 301 -6.46 -9.89 21.66
CA LEU A 301 -5.02 -9.62 21.60
C LEU A 301 -4.68 -8.67 22.74
N LYS A 302 -3.81 -9.10 23.65
CA LYS A 302 -3.33 -8.25 24.75
C LYS A 302 -2.57 -7.04 24.19
N GLU A 303 -2.67 -5.92 24.89
CA GLU A 303 -1.88 -4.72 24.60
C GLU A 303 -0.40 -5.07 24.39
N THR A 304 0.14 -4.62 23.25
CA THR A 304 1.53 -4.88 22.83
C THR A 304 2.09 -3.65 22.12
N THR A 305 3.34 -3.32 22.42
CA THR A 305 4.11 -2.37 21.61
C THR A 305 4.90 -3.15 20.57
N ILE A 306 4.59 -2.92 19.29
CA ILE A 306 5.27 -3.52 18.16
C ILE A 306 6.35 -2.54 17.68
N GLU A 307 7.61 -2.86 17.89
CA GLU A 307 8.73 -2.00 17.43
C GLU A 307 8.71 -1.80 15.90
N ALA A 308 9.39 -0.75 15.44
CA ALA A 308 9.51 -0.41 14.03
C ALA A 308 9.95 -1.61 13.17
N GLY A 309 9.15 -1.93 12.14
CA GLY A 309 9.40 -3.01 11.20
C GLY A 309 9.14 -4.43 11.71
N LYS A 310 8.80 -4.63 13.00
CA LYS A 310 8.64 -5.97 13.57
C LYS A 310 7.30 -6.59 13.19
N CYS A 311 7.33 -7.91 12.96
CA CYS A 311 6.16 -8.76 12.76
C CYS A 311 6.05 -9.72 13.96
N LEU A 312 4.94 -9.69 14.69
CA LEU A 312 4.74 -10.47 15.92
C LEU A 312 3.63 -11.50 15.77
N VAL A 313 3.84 -12.66 16.38
CA VAL A 313 2.91 -13.80 16.37
C VAL A 313 2.22 -13.93 17.72
N PHE A 314 0.91 -13.72 17.75
CA PHE A 314 0.06 -13.85 18.93
C PHE A 314 -0.49 -15.28 19.04
N LEU A 315 -0.26 -15.91 20.20
CA LEU A 315 -0.58 -17.30 20.47
C LEU A 315 -1.36 -17.45 21.78
N PRO A 316 -2.04 -18.58 22.04
CA PRO A 316 -2.69 -18.86 23.31
C PRO A 316 -1.69 -18.79 24.46
N ASP A 317 -2.02 -18.03 25.49
CA ASP A 317 -1.20 -17.92 26.70
C ASP A 317 -1.63 -18.89 27.80
N ARG A 318 -2.65 -19.73 27.54
CA ARG A 318 -3.20 -20.72 28.47
C ARG A 318 -3.89 -21.88 27.75
N ALA A 319 -4.14 -22.94 28.51
CA ALA A 319 -5.15 -23.94 28.19
C ALA A 319 -6.46 -23.60 28.89
N ALA A 320 -7.55 -23.39 28.16
CA ALA A 320 -8.85 -23.07 28.75
C ALA A 320 -10.02 -23.56 27.90
N GLU A 321 -11.19 -23.72 28.52
CA GLU A 321 -12.43 -23.87 27.77
C GLU A 321 -12.66 -22.57 26.97
N TYR A 322 -13.03 -22.68 25.69
CA TYR A 322 -13.36 -21.52 24.86
C TYR A 322 -14.65 -20.86 25.35
N ASP A 323 -14.62 -19.55 25.56
CA ASP A 323 -15.77 -18.78 26.02
C ASP A 323 -16.49 -18.13 24.83
N SER A 324 -17.65 -18.67 24.46
CA SER A 324 -18.48 -18.12 23.38
C SER A 324 -19.43 -17.02 23.85
N GLU A 325 -19.55 -16.78 25.16
CA GLU A 325 -20.44 -15.77 25.73
C GLU A 325 -19.69 -14.47 26.03
N ASP A 326 -18.51 -14.57 26.64
CA ASP A 326 -17.62 -13.43 26.88
C ASP A 326 -16.29 -13.62 26.15
N LEU A 327 -16.22 -13.02 24.97
CA LEU A 327 -15.11 -13.15 24.04
C LEU A 327 -13.78 -12.62 24.61
N THR A 328 -13.83 -11.77 25.65
CA THR A 328 -12.63 -11.24 26.29
C THR A 328 -11.86 -12.28 27.10
N ASN A 329 -12.49 -13.42 27.41
CA ASN A 329 -11.87 -14.57 28.07
C ASN A 329 -11.05 -15.44 27.10
N ASN A 330 -11.01 -15.14 25.81
CA ASN A 330 -10.14 -15.84 24.87
C ASN A 330 -8.93 -14.98 24.55
N SER A 331 -7.86 -15.04 25.34
CA SER A 331 -6.65 -14.20 25.16
C SER A 331 -5.55 -14.84 24.31
N LEU A 332 -4.88 -14.01 23.52
CA LEU A 332 -3.61 -14.30 22.85
C LEU A 332 -2.54 -13.27 23.23
N SER A 333 -1.28 -13.69 23.21
CA SER A 333 -0.12 -12.84 23.52
C SER A 333 1.06 -13.13 22.59
N SER A 334 1.78 -12.08 22.19
CA SER A 334 3.06 -12.20 21.47
C SER A 334 4.17 -12.83 22.31
N SER A 335 4.03 -12.84 23.65
CA SER A 335 5.02 -13.41 24.57
C SER A 335 4.72 -14.85 25.01
N ALA A 336 3.57 -15.41 24.62
CA ALA A 336 3.21 -16.79 24.93
C ALA A 336 4.22 -17.79 24.34
N ASN A 337 4.36 -18.98 24.94
CA ASN A 337 5.21 -20.01 24.36
C ASN A 337 4.50 -20.68 23.17
N TYR A 338 5.24 -21.05 22.13
CA TYR A 338 4.71 -21.91 21.08
C TYR A 338 4.72 -23.37 21.57
N ASP A 339 3.59 -23.80 22.16
CA ASP A 339 3.46 -25.06 22.86
C ASP A 339 2.03 -25.62 22.66
N GLN A 340 1.92 -26.87 22.20
CA GLN A 340 0.62 -27.53 22.01
C GLN A 340 -0.18 -27.69 23.32
N ALA A 341 0.47 -27.60 24.48
CA ALA A 341 -0.23 -27.58 25.75
C ALA A 341 -1.10 -26.31 25.94
N LEU A 342 -0.84 -25.23 25.19
CA LEU A 342 -1.59 -23.96 25.26
C LEU A 342 -2.59 -23.88 24.10
N ASN A 343 -3.88 -24.02 24.38
CA ASN A 343 -4.95 -24.09 23.40
C ASN A 343 -6.32 -23.76 24.02
N TYR A 344 -7.32 -23.51 23.18
CA TYR A 344 -8.72 -23.41 23.63
C TYR A 344 -9.47 -24.69 23.29
N TYR A 345 -10.34 -25.18 24.17
CA TYR A 345 -11.07 -26.43 23.96
C TYR A 345 -12.57 -26.32 24.24
N GLN A 346 -13.37 -27.19 23.64
CA GLN A 346 -14.83 -27.23 23.84
C GLN A 346 -15.28 -28.65 24.24
N SER A 347 -15.83 -28.80 25.44
CA SER A 347 -16.00 -30.08 26.15
C SER A 347 -17.41 -30.68 26.10
N SER A 348 -18.46 -29.89 25.87
CA SER A 348 -19.83 -30.38 26.13
C SER A 348 -20.96 -29.86 25.23
N SER A 349 -20.70 -29.06 24.20
CA SER A 349 -21.74 -28.49 23.33
C SER A 349 -21.86 -29.17 21.97
N GLU A 350 -20.76 -29.65 21.37
CA GLU A 350 -20.75 -30.01 19.93
C GLU A 350 -21.44 -31.35 19.56
N TYR A 351 -21.48 -32.35 20.45
CA TYR A 351 -21.80 -33.76 20.05
C TYR A 351 -22.90 -34.47 20.86
N GLY A 352 -23.88 -33.73 21.39
CA GLY A 352 -25.18 -34.30 21.76
C GLY A 352 -25.18 -35.50 22.74
N GLY A 353 -24.25 -35.52 23.71
CA GLY A 353 -24.27 -36.47 24.84
C GLY A 353 -23.09 -37.45 24.90
N GLY A 354 -22.42 -37.75 23.78
CA GLY A 354 -21.23 -38.62 23.74
C GLY A 354 -21.45 -39.98 23.07
N MET A 355 -20.64 -40.99 23.44
CA MET A 355 -20.65 -42.33 22.84
C MET A 355 -20.26 -43.45 23.84
N ASP A 356 -20.75 -44.68 23.61
CA ASP A 356 -20.41 -45.86 24.45
C ASP A 356 -19.13 -46.60 24.00
N TRP A 357 -18.65 -46.27 22.82
CA TRP A 357 -17.38 -46.69 22.24
C TRP A 357 -16.37 -45.53 22.34
N TYR A 358 -15.16 -45.68 21.81
CA TYR A 358 -14.21 -44.57 21.72
C TYR A 358 -13.44 -44.60 20.39
N PRO A 359 -13.16 -43.44 19.81
CA PRO A 359 -12.30 -43.37 18.63
C PRO A 359 -10.82 -43.48 18.99
N LYS A 360 -9.99 -43.68 17.99
CA LYS A 360 -8.53 -43.58 18.05
C LYS A 360 -7.99 -42.65 16.98
N TYR A 361 -8.70 -42.54 15.86
CA TYR A 361 -8.33 -41.70 14.73
C TYR A 361 -9.54 -40.97 14.16
N PHE A 362 -9.30 -39.79 13.60
CA PHE A 362 -10.29 -39.03 12.83
C PHE A 362 -9.77 -38.62 11.44
N TRP A 363 -10.70 -38.33 10.53
CA TRP A 363 -10.48 -37.85 9.18
C TRP A 363 -11.51 -36.77 8.85
N TYR A 364 -11.13 -35.71 8.15
CA TYR A 364 -12.14 -34.81 7.56
C TYR A 364 -12.70 -35.42 6.28
N ALA A 365 -14.02 -35.57 6.26
CA ALA A 365 -14.81 -36.15 5.19
C ALA A 365 -16.26 -35.65 5.31
N PRO A 366 -17.01 -35.54 4.20
CA PRO A 366 -18.39 -35.08 4.25
C PRO A 366 -19.24 -36.03 5.12
N SER A 367 -20.10 -35.48 5.97
CA SER A 367 -20.96 -36.29 6.83
C SER A 367 -22.16 -36.82 6.03
N ASP A 368 -22.44 -38.13 6.12
CA ASP A 368 -23.58 -38.80 5.50
C ASP A 368 -24.74 -39.08 6.48
N ALA A 369 -24.48 -38.98 7.78
CA ALA A 369 -25.43 -39.37 8.84
C ALA A 369 -26.64 -38.43 8.96
N PHE A 370 -26.54 -37.19 8.46
CA PHE A 370 -27.53 -36.12 8.66
C PHE A 370 -28.18 -35.63 7.36
N PHE A 371 -27.85 -36.22 6.21
CA PHE A 371 -28.22 -35.72 4.87
C PHE A 371 -28.86 -36.82 4.01
N ASP A 372 -29.78 -37.60 4.59
CA ASP A 372 -30.51 -38.69 3.91
C ASP A 372 -29.63 -39.72 3.15
N GLY A 373 -28.35 -39.82 3.52
CA GLY A 373 -27.37 -40.68 2.86
C GLY A 373 -26.73 -40.10 1.58
N GLU A 374 -27.10 -38.90 1.15
CA GLU A 374 -26.48 -38.21 0.00
C GLU A 374 -25.12 -37.57 0.35
N GLY A 375 -24.85 -37.38 1.64
CA GLY A 375 -23.63 -36.74 2.11
C GLY A 375 -23.71 -35.23 2.07
N GLN A 376 -22.93 -34.58 2.94
CA GLN A 376 -22.81 -33.13 3.00
C GLN A 376 -22.23 -32.58 1.68
N THR A 377 -23.04 -31.85 0.92
CA THR A 377 -22.69 -31.28 -0.40
C THR A 377 -21.93 -29.96 -0.33
N VAL A 378 -22.17 -29.17 0.72
CA VAL A 378 -21.46 -27.93 1.04
C VAL A 378 -21.12 -27.91 2.52
N GLN A 379 -19.99 -27.31 2.86
CA GLN A 379 -19.60 -27.19 4.26
C GLN A 379 -18.82 -25.92 4.52
N GLY A 380 -19.01 -25.39 5.72
CA GLY A 380 -18.37 -24.17 6.16
C GLY A 380 -19.21 -22.93 5.87
N ASP A 381 -19.11 -22.04 6.83
CA ASP A 381 -19.35 -20.63 6.68
C ASP A 381 -18.06 -19.95 6.24
N ASP A 382 -18.23 -18.68 5.97
CA ASP A 382 -17.30 -17.79 5.35
C ASP A 382 -15.86 -17.76 5.86
N SER A 383 -15.00 -17.41 4.92
CA SER A 383 -13.56 -17.34 5.08
C SER A 383 -13.15 -15.88 5.29
N GLN A 384 -13.04 -15.44 6.54
CA GLN A 384 -12.66 -14.05 6.83
C GLN A 384 -11.91 -13.87 8.15
N MET A 385 -11.23 -12.74 8.28
CA MET A 385 -10.65 -12.29 9.54
C MET A 385 -10.83 -10.79 9.72
N ILE A 386 -11.19 -10.37 10.93
CA ILE A 386 -11.47 -8.97 11.23
C ILE A 386 -10.73 -8.60 12.52
N LEU A 387 -9.96 -7.52 12.47
CA LEU A 387 -9.32 -6.92 13.63
C LEU A 387 -10.10 -5.67 14.03
N LYS A 388 -10.52 -5.60 15.29
CA LYS A 388 -11.24 -4.46 15.86
C LYS A 388 -10.57 -3.97 17.14
N LYS A 389 -10.73 -2.69 17.44
CA LYS A 389 -10.25 -2.08 18.68
C LYS A 389 -11.22 -2.39 19.82
N LEU A 390 -10.73 -2.91 20.94
CA LEU A 390 -11.58 -3.27 22.09
C LEU A 390 -11.95 -2.05 22.95
N GLY A 391 -11.06 -1.07 23.06
CA GLY A 391 -11.26 0.12 23.90
C GLY A 391 -11.21 -0.23 25.39
N THR A 392 -12.17 0.27 26.17
CA THR A 392 -12.24 0.06 27.63
C THR A 392 -13.23 -1.03 28.05
N SER A 393 -13.80 -1.76 27.08
CA SER A 393 -14.79 -2.80 27.34
C SER A 393 -14.16 -3.96 28.11
N SER A 394 -14.76 -4.32 29.24
CA SER A 394 -14.29 -5.42 30.10
C SER A 394 -14.87 -6.78 29.75
N THR A 395 -15.98 -6.80 29.01
CA THR A 395 -16.71 -7.99 28.55
C THR A 395 -17.28 -7.69 27.17
N VAL A 396 -17.30 -8.67 26.27
CA VAL A 396 -17.83 -8.51 24.91
C VAL A 396 -18.60 -9.76 24.53
N ALA A 397 -19.89 -9.63 24.27
CA ALA A 397 -20.70 -10.67 23.66
C ALA A 397 -20.48 -10.72 22.13
N PRO A 398 -20.82 -11.82 21.44
CA PRO A 398 -20.66 -11.91 19.99
C PRO A 398 -21.32 -10.78 19.18
N GLU A 399 -22.54 -10.35 19.54
CA GLU A 399 -23.22 -9.22 18.90
C GLU A 399 -22.56 -7.87 19.18
N ASP A 400 -21.90 -7.71 20.34
CA ASP A 400 -21.19 -6.48 20.69
C ASP A 400 -19.89 -6.32 19.89
N PHE A 401 -19.31 -7.42 19.39
CA PHE A 401 -18.16 -7.36 18.49
C PHE A 401 -18.51 -6.58 17.22
N ASP A 402 -19.74 -6.71 16.72
CA ASP A 402 -20.13 -6.19 15.41
C ASP A 402 -20.08 -4.66 15.34
N VAL A 403 -20.23 -3.98 16.49
CA VAL A 403 -20.19 -2.52 16.63
C VAL A 403 -18.85 -1.94 17.08
N LEU A 404 -17.85 -2.78 17.36
CA LEU A 404 -16.48 -2.31 17.65
C LEU A 404 -15.85 -1.65 16.42
N GLU A 405 -14.96 -0.68 16.64
CA GLU A 405 -14.30 0.07 15.55
C GLU A 405 -13.35 -0.85 14.76
N GLN A 406 -13.53 -0.94 13.44
CA GLN A 406 -12.67 -1.71 12.54
C GLN A 406 -11.24 -1.15 12.49
N VAL A 407 -10.26 -2.04 12.60
CA VAL A 407 -8.86 -1.79 12.23
C VAL A 407 -8.58 -2.32 10.82
N ALA A 408 -8.96 -3.58 10.56
CA ALA A 408 -8.84 -4.24 9.27
C ALA A 408 -9.92 -5.33 9.12
N ALA A 409 -10.39 -5.53 7.90
CA ALA A 409 -11.30 -6.60 7.50
C ALA A 409 -10.76 -7.27 6.25
N VAL A 410 -10.52 -8.58 6.33
CA VAL A 410 -9.98 -9.39 5.24
C VAL A 410 -10.97 -10.50 4.93
N SER A 411 -11.46 -10.52 3.70
CA SER A 411 -12.33 -11.57 3.17
C SER A 411 -11.56 -12.43 2.18
N CYS A 412 -11.46 -13.71 2.50
CA CYS A 412 -10.82 -14.75 1.71
C CYS A 412 -11.86 -15.78 1.24
N SER A 413 -13.04 -15.31 0.82
CA SER A 413 -14.14 -16.13 0.31
C SER A 413 -14.53 -15.71 -1.10
N LEU A 414 -14.96 -16.68 -1.92
CA LEU A 414 -15.56 -16.42 -3.23
C LEU A 414 -16.82 -15.56 -3.11
N GLN A 415 -17.51 -15.63 -1.97
CA GLN A 415 -18.78 -14.97 -1.68
C GLN A 415 -18.63 -13.79 -0.74
N TYR A 416 -17.41 -13.26 -0.60
CA TYR A 416 -17.10 -12.05 0.18
C TYR A 416 -17.42 -12.09 1.67
N GLY A 417 -17.74 -13.27 2.22
CA GLY A 417 -18.02 -13.41 3.63
C GLY A 417 -19.50 -13.61 3.96
N ALA A 418 -20.30 -14.09 2.99
CA ALA A 418 -21.74 -14.30 3.15
C ALA A 418 -22.30 -15.62 2.56
N GLY A 419 -21.50 -16.67 2.43
CA GLY A 419 -21.78 -17.87 1.64
C GLY A 419 -21.42 -19.22 2.25
N LYS A 420 -21.77 -20.30 1.52
CA LYS A 420 -21.35 -21.67 1.83
C LYS A 420 -20.21 -22.12 0.91
N GLU A 421 -19.13 -22.63 1.49
CA GLU A 421 -18.00 -23.18 0.72
C GLU A 421 -18.21 -24.68 0.40
N PRO A 422 -17.50 -25.23 -0.59
CA PRO A 422 -17.51 -26.68 -0.86
C PRO A 422 -17.04 -27.51 0.33
N ALA A 423 -17.50 -28.76 0.41
CA ALA A 423 -17.10 -29.69 1.47
C ALA A 423 -15.58 -29.98 1.47
N GLU A 424 -14.89 -29.65 2.55
CA GLU A 424 -13.49 -30.03 2.81
C GLU A 424 -13.39 -31.52 3.16
N ALA A 425 -12.63 -32.24 2.33
CA ALA A 425 -12.26 -33.62 2.57
C ALA A 425 -10.86 -33.85 2.04
N TRP A 426 -10.07 -34.63 2.78
CA TRP A 426 -8.72 -35.01 2.38
C TRP A 426 -8.48 -36.52 2.41
N SER A 427 -9.49 -37.32 2.79
CA SER A 427 -9.40 -38.78 2.75
C SER A 427 -10.78 -39.47 2.64
N HIS A 428 -10.87 -40.44 1.74
CA HIS A 428 -11.96 -41.43 1.69
C HIS A 428 -11.51 -42.83 2.11
N ASP A 429 -10.21 -43.02 2.33
CA ASP A 429 -9.62 -44.26 2.84
C ASP A 429 -9.38 -44.11 4.34
N PHE A 430 -10.29 -44.66 5.14
CA PHE A 430 -10.27 -44.58 6.59
C PHE A 430 -9.27 -45.56 7.25
N ALA A 431 -8.20 -45.92 6.53
CA ALA A 431 -7.08 -46.67 7.10
C ALA A 431 -6.37 -45.83 8.19
N PRO A 432 -5.99 -46.41 9.35
CA PRO A 432 -5.33 -45.67 10.44
C PRO A 432 -4.09 -44.87 10.04
N ALA A 433 -3.34 -45.33 9.02
CA ALA A 433 -2.17 -44.62 8.50
C ALA A 433 -2.51 -43.25 7.87
N GLN A 434 -3.76 -43.06 7.45
CA GLN A 434 -4.28 -41.80 6.94
C GLN A 434 -4.94 -40.97 8.04
N GLY A 435 -5.26 -41.53 9.20
CA GLY A 435 -6.02 -40.82 10.25
C GLY A 435 -5.15 -39.90 11.11
N VAL A 436 -5.78 -38.87 11.68
CA VAL A 436 -5.17 -38.04 12.73
C VAL A 436 -5.48 -38.69 14.08
N ARG A 437 -4.44 -38.95 14.88
CA ARG A 437 -4.57 -39.65 16.15
C ARG A 437 -5.29 -38.79 17.20
N MET A 438 -6.19 -39.41 17.96
CA MET A 438 -6.88 -38.81 19.10
C MET A 438 -6.28 -39.27 20.44
N GLU A 439 -6.13 -38.34 21.38
CA GLU A 439 -5.61 -38.60 22.72
C GLU A 439 -6.73 -38.87 23.73
N PHE A 440 -6.49 -39.78 24.68
CA PHE A 440 -7.32 -39.88 25.89
C PHE A 440 -6.81 -38.90 26.93
N LEU A 441 -7.60 -37.86 27.20
CA LEU A 441 -7.23 -36.79 28.13
C LEU A 441 -8.20 -36.72 29.32
N ASP A 442 -7.75 -36.04 30.37
CA ASP A 442 -8.59 -35.77 31.53
C ASP A 442 -9.76 -34.84 31.15
N ARG A 443 -10.92 -35.10 31.76
CA ARG A 443 -12.10 -34.24 31.56
C ARG A 443 -11.86 -32.82 32.10
N VAL A 444 -11.10 -32.66 33.18
CA VAL A 444 -10.83 -31.36 33.80
C VAL A 444 -9.38 -30.99 33.52
N ASN A 445 -9.13 -29.80 32.97
CA ASN A 445 -7.81 -29.31 32.59
C ASN A 445 -7.03 -30.25 31.65
N PRO A 446 -7.57 -30.58 30.47
CA PRO A 446 -6.86 -31.41 29.49
C PRO A 446 -5.54 -30.76 29.06
N VAL A 447 -4.53 -31.61 28.83
CA VAL A 447 -3.23 -31.20 28.28
C VAL A 447 -2.95 -32.03 27.05
N ILE A 448 -2.95 -31.38 25.88
CA ILE A 448 -2.57 -32.01 24.61
C ILE A 448 -1.08 -32.29 24.62
N THR A 449 -0.67 -33.47 24.15
CA THR A 449 0.75 -33.84 24.08
C THR A 449 1.26 -33.98 22.66
N PHE A 450 0.39 -34.28 21.70
CA PHE A 450 0.74 -34.33 20.29
C PHE A 450 0.57 -32.97 19.62
N PRO A 451 1.54 -32.52 18.79
CA PRO A 451 1.33 -31.35 17.96
C PRO A 451 0.15 -31.61 16.99
N PRO A 452 -0.65 -30.58 16.67
CA PRO A 452 -1.74 -30.74 15.73
C PRO A 452 -1.22 -31.11 14.33
N ASP A 453 -2.02 -31.89 13.61
CA ASP A 453 -1.67 -32.35 12.27
C ASP A 453 -1.83 -31.21 11.25
N ARG A 454 -0.86 -31.07 10.33
CA ARG A 454 -0.86 -30.07 9.25
C ARG A 454 -2.16 -30.02 8.45
N ARG A 455 -2.83 -31.17 8.26
CA ARG A 455 -4.11 -31.29 7.52
C ARG A 455 -5.30 -30.65 8.22
N THR A 456 -5.11 -30.18 9.45
CA THR A 456 -6.14 -29.55 10.27
C THR A 456 -5.99 -28.04 10.38
N ARG A 457 -4.93 -27.48 9.78
CA ARG A 457 -4.72 -26.03 9.71
C ARG A 457 -5.79 -25.40 8.82
N GLN A 458 -6.35 -24.30 9.31
CA GLN A 458 -7.28 -23.47 8.57
C GLN A 458 -6.99 -22.00 8.79
N GLY A 459 -7.50 -21.15 7.91
CA GLY A 459 -7.32 -19.71 7.94
C GLY A 459 -6.51 -19.21 6.75
N TYR A 460 -6.04 -17.97 6.87
CA TYR A 460 -5.55 -17.19 5.74
C TYR A 460 -4.37 -16.34 6.15
N ARG A 461 -3.45 -16.14 5.21
CA ARG A 461 -2.25 -15.33 5.39
C ARG A 461 -1.98 -14.48 4.16
N MET A 462 -1.20 -13.42 4.35
CA MET A 462 -0.56 -12.74 3.23
C MET A 462 0.30 -13.73 2.42
N ARG A 463 0.30 -13.54 1.11
CA ARG A 463 1.06 -14.38 0.17
C ARG A 463 2.56 -14.24 0.41
N TRP A 464 3.27 -15.35 0.29
CA TRP A 464 4.71 -15.42 0.48
C TRP A 464 5.44 -15.10 -0.83
N PHE A 465 6.65 -14.57 -0.75
CA PHE A 465 7.50 -14.38 -1.95
C PHE A 465 7.81 -15.70 -2.63
N ARG A 466 8.04 -16.73 -1.82
CA ARG A 466 8.14 -18.12 -2.22
C ARG A 466 6.98 -18.88 -1.61
N GLU A 467 5.98 -19.17 -2.44
CA GLU A 467 4.89 -20.05 -2.07
C GLU A 467 5.37 -21.49 -1.91
N HIS A 468 4.71 -22.24 -1.03
CA HIS A 468 5.09 -23.61 -0.69
C HIS A 468 4.51 -24.63 -1.69
N ASP A 469 5.12 -25.82 -1.72
CA ASP A 469 4.89 -26.81 -2.77
C ASP A 469 3.44 -27.26 -2.90
N SER A 470 2.63 -27.25 -1.84
CA SER A 470 1.22 -27.63 -1.98
C SER A 470 0.41 -26.66 -2.82
N HIS A 471 0.78 -25.38 -2.83
CA HIS A 471 0.16 -24.38 -3.72
C HIS A 471 0.61 -24.48 -5.16
N LEU A 472 1.74 -25.12 -5.41
CA LEU A 472 2.35 -25.21 -6.73
C LEU A 472 2.16 -26.57 -7.38
N SER A 473 2.01 -27.66 -6.63
CA SER A 473 2.24 -29.00 -7.20
C SER A 473 1.35 -30.15 -6.69
N ILE A 474 0.66 -29.99 -5.57
CA ILE A 474 0.01 -31.10 -4.86
C ILE A 474 -1.48 -31.24 -5.24
N LEU A 475 -2.01 -32.47 -5.19
CA LEU A 475 -3.45 -32.83 -5.33
C LEU A 475 -4.12 -32.49 -6.67
N GLY A 476 -3.35 -32.50 -7.77
CA GLY A 476 -3.91 -32.23 -9.10
C GLY A 476 -4.26 -30.75 -9.32
N ASN A 477 -3.59 -29.85 -8.58
CA ASN A 477 -3.70 -28.42 -8.75
C ASN A 477 -3.51 -28.03 -10.23
N PRO A 478 -4.50 -27.42 -10.89
CA PRO A 478 -4.39 -27.06 -12.30
C PRO A 478 -3.28 -26.01 -12.56
N LEU A 479 -2.85 -25.30 -11.52
CA LEU A 479 -1.82 -24.26 -11.58
C LEU A 479 -0.38 -24.79 -11.61
N VAL A 480 -0.14 -26.10 -11.51
CA VAL A 480 1.23 -26.67 -11.67
C VAL A 480 1.88 -26.23 -12.99
N GLN A 481 1.06 -26.06 -14.03
CA GLN A 481 1.52 -25.68 -15.36
C GLN A 481 1.59 -24.16 -15.57
N GLN A 482 1.11 -23.37 -14.61
CA GLN A 482 1.09 -21.91 -14.66
C GLN A 482 1.44 -21.31 -13.28
N PRO A 483 2.66 -21.54 -12.76
CA PRO A 483 3.08 -21.02 -11.46
C PRO A 483 3.08 -19.48 -11.39
N GLU A 484 3.05 -18.78 -12.52
CA GLU A 484 3.03 -17.32 -12.64
C GLU A 484 1.79 -16.68 -11.96
N PHE A 485 0.70 -17.43 -11.79
CA PHE A 485 -0.46 -17.04 -10.97
C PHE A 485 -0.06 -16.68 -9.53
N TRP A 486 0.96 -17.36 -9.00
CA TRP A 486 1.46 -17.16 -7.64
C TRP A 486 2.38 -15.95 -7.52
N GLU A 487 2.80 -15.35 -8.62
CA GLU A 487 3.81 -14.31 -8.62
C GLU A 487 3.22 -12.91 -8.61
N GLU A 488 3.46 -12.18 -7.51
CA GLU A 488 2.99 -10.82 -7.29
C GLU A 488 4.05 -9.98 -6.57
N SER A 489 3.98 -8.66 -6.74
CA SER A 489 4.68 -7.71 -5.87
C SER A 489 3.72 -7.17 -4.81
N PRO A 490 3.84 -7.57 -3.52
CA PRO A 490 2.97 -7.12 -2.43
C PRO A 490 2.89 -5.60 -2.22
N ILE A 491 3.89 -4.87 -2.72
CA ILE A 491 4.03 -3.43 -2.49
C ILE A 491 3.77 -2.65 -3.77
N GLY A 492 4.24 -3.16 -4.91
CA GLY A 492 4.05 -2.51 -6.21
C GLY A 492 2.64 -2.64 -6.77
N SER A 493 1.96 -3.76 -6.52
CA SER A 493 0.62 -4.05 -7.05
C SER A 493 -0.49 -4.01 -6.00
N TRP A 494 -0.13 -3.89 -4.71
CA TRP A 494 -1.06 -4.00 -3.58
C TRP A 494 -0.73 -3.02 -2.45
N ASN A 495 -1.74 -2.72 -1.64
CA ASN A 495 -1.69 -1.87 -0.46
C ASN A 495 -1.73 -2.75 0.78
N VAL A 496 -0.55 -3.02 1.34
CA VAL A 496 -0.42 -3.85 2.55
C VAL A 496 -1.12 -3.25 3.78
N ARG A 497 -1.47 -1.96 3.76
CA ARG A 497 -2.08 -1.23 4.89
C ARG A 497 -3.60 -1.10 4.79
N ALA A 498 -4.23 -1.70 3.78
CA ALA A 498 -5.66 -1.53 3.51
C ALA A 498 -6.54 -1.93 4.70
N ALA A 499 -7.57 -1.12 5.02
CA ALA A 499 -8.59 -1.56 5.97
C ALA A 499 -9.52 -2.61 5.36
N TYR A 500 -9.68 -2.61 4.03
CA TYR A 500 -10.48 -3.59 3.30
C TYR A 500 -9.61 -4.41 2.35
N ALA A 501 -9.56 -5.72 2.60
CA ALA A 501 -8.92 -6.66 1.70
C ALA A 501 -9.90 -7.76 1.28
N ALA A 502 -10.23 -7.79 -0.01
CA ALA A 502 -10.93 -8.88 -0.67
C ALA A 502 -10.51 -8.87 -2.15
N ARG A 503 -10.94 -9.86 -2.93
CA ARG A 503 -10.72 -9.84 -4.39
C ARG A 503 -11.51 -8.70 -5.04
N SER A 504 -10.95 -8.10 -6.09
CA SER A 504 -11.69 -7.23 -7.01
C SER A 504 -12.28 -8.04 -8.17
N PRO A 505 -13.21 -7.49 -8.98
CA PRO A 505 -13.70 -8.12 -10.21
C PRO A 505 -12.63 -8.33 -11.29
N PHE A 506 -11.44 -7.75 -11.10
CA PHE A 506 -10.34 -7.78 -12.05
C PHE A 506 -9.15 -8.58 -11.53
N ASP A 507 -9.23 -9.11 -10.31
CA ASP A 507 -8.16 -9.93 -9.77
C ASP A 507 -8.17 -11.29 -10.44
N ASN A 508 -6.98 -11.87 -10.60
CA ASN A 508 -6.89 -13.25 -11.06
C ASN A 508 -7.52 -14.18 -10.03
N LEU A 509 -8.08 -15.29 -10.47
CA LEU A 509 -8.59 -16.34 -9.61
C LEU A 509 -8.42 -17.69 -10.29
N ALA A 510 -7.91 -18.66 -9.54
CA ALA A 510 -7.78 -20.03 -10.01
C ALA A 510 -7.72 -20.99 -8.82
N GLY A 511 -8.04 -22.26 -9.05
CA GLY A 511 -8.09 -23.30 -8.03
C GLY A 511 -9.20 -24.33 -8.30
N ASN A 512 -9.22 -25.43 -7.54
CA ASN A 512 -10.23 -26.48 -7.69
C ASN A 512 -11.35 -26.32 -6.64
N LEU A 513 -12.63 -26.47 -7.03
CA LEU A 513 -13.77 -26.51 -6.08
C LEU A 513 -13.67 -27.63 -5.06
N GLY A 514 -12.89 -28.67 -5.37
CA GLY A 514 -12.59 -29.77 -4.49
C GLY A 514 -13.60 -30.89 -4.64
N ASP A 515 -13.21 -31.91 -5.41
CA ASP A 515 -13.94 -33.17 -5.56
C ASP A 515 -13.54 -34.13 -4.44
N SER A 516 -13.57 -33.63 -3.20
CA SER A 516 -13.24 -34.37 -1.99
C SER A 516 -11.75 -34.75 -1.76
N LEU A 517 -10.80 -34.21 -2.54
CA LEU A 517 -9.36 -34.42 -2.36
C LEU A 517 -8.63 -33.18 -1.79
N ALA A 518 -9.09 -31.97 -2.13
CA ALA A 518 -8.88 -30.67 -1.47
C ALA A 518 -9.56 -29.57 -2.30
N SER A 519 -10.07 -28.51 -1.66
CA SER A 519 -10.55 -27.29 -2.35
C SER A 519 -9.49 -26.17 -2.24
N GLY A 520 -9.26 -25.47 -3.34
CA GLY A 520 -8.19 -24.48 -3.48
C GLY A 520 -6.89 -25.06 -4.09
N PRO A 521 -5.75 -24.35 -3.94
CA PRO A 521 -5.64 -23.07 -3.26
C PRO A 521 -6.38 -21.94 -4.00
N TRP A 522 -6.93 -21.00 -3.24
CA TRP A 522 -7.53 -19.78 -3.75
C TRP A 522 -6.76 -18.59 -3.20
N PHE A 523 -6.65 -17.54 -4.00
CA PHE A 523 -6.08 -16.27 -3.58
C PHE A 523 -7.12 -15.16 -3.76
N PHE A 524 -7.15 -14.26 -2.79
CA PHE A 524 -8.12 -13.18 -2.67
C PHE A 524 -7.31 -11.89 -2.56
N GLY A 525 -6.83 -11.45 -3.71
CA GLY A 525 -5.83 -10.40 -3.82
C GLY A 525 -4.49 -10.80 -3.18
N LEU A 526 -4.11 -10.09 -2.10
CA LEU A 526 -2.85 -10.29 -1.40
C LEU A 526 -2.85 -11.46 -0.41
N TYR A 527 -4.01 -12.07 -0.15
CA TYR A 527 -4.16 -13.16 0.80
C TYR A 527 -4.45 -14.49 0.11
N SER A 528 -4.05 -15.59 0.73
CA SER A 528 -4.35 -16.94 0.25
C SER A 528 -4.78 -17.85 1.39
N LYS A 529 -5.52 -18.90 1.04
CA LYS A 529 -5.83 -20.03 1.90
C LYS A 529 -4.81 -21.14 1.66
N ASP A 530 -4.19 -21.63 2.72
CA ASP A 530 -3.20 -22.69 2.63
C ASP A 530 -3.81 -24.06 2.28
N LEU A 531 -3.20 -24.78 1.32
CA LEU A 531 -3.31 -26.24 1.25
C LEU A 531 -2.29 -26.87 2.20
N TYR A 532 -2.65 -28.01 2.80
CA TYR A 532 -1.78 -28.66 3.77
C TYR A 532 -0.49 -29.22 3.13
N ASP A 533 0.66 -28.80 3.65
CA ASP A 533 1.94 -29.49 3.51
C ASP A 533 2.81 -29.30 4.76
N GLU A 534 4.06 -29.76 4.70
CA GLU A 534 4.96 -29.66 5.85
C GLU A 534 5.34 -28.21 6.16
N ALA A 535 5.47 -27.35 5.14
CA ALA A 535 5.84 -25.96 5.32
C ALA A 535 4.81 -25.20 6.17
N VAL A 536 3.53 -25.57 6.08
CA VAL A 536 2.44 -25.04 6.93
C VAL A 536 2.11 -25.93 8.14
N GLY A 537 2.92 -26.95 8.41
CA GLY A 537 2.80 -27.83 9.56
C GLY A 537 3.26 -27.17 10.87
N TRP A 538 2.85 -27.74 12.02
CA TRP A 538 3.14 -27.16 13.33
C TRP A 538 4.62 -26.87 13.56
N GLN A 539 5.53 -27.75 13.14
CA GLN A 539 6.97 -27.59 13.35
C GLN A 539 7.54 -26.44 12.51
N ASP A 540 7.25 -26.40 11.21
CA ASP A 540 7.77 -25.36 10.30
C ASP A 540 7.12 -23.99 10.52
N GLN A 541 5.98 -23.96 11.21
CA GLN A 541 5.30 -22.75 11.66
C GLN A 541 5.76 -22.24 13.04
N THR A 542 6.82 -22.83 13.61
CA THR A 542 7.41 -22.35 14.87
C THR A 542 7.99 -20.94 14.68
N PRO A 543 7.51 -19.93 15.43
CA PRO A 543 8.02 -18.58 15.32
C PRO A 543 9.42 -18.44 15.94
N ILE A 544 10.20 -17.48 15.44
CA ILE A 544 11.50 -17.13 16.02
C ILE A 544 11.28 -16.43 17.36
N ARG A 545 11.77 -17.02 18.46
CA ARG A 545 11.66 -16.42 19.79
C ARG A 545 12.87 -15.56 20.13
N LYS A 546 12.67 -14.24 20.28
CA LYS A 546 13.72 -13.27 20.65
C LYS A 546 13.18 -12.32 21.73
N GLY A 547 13.96 -12.03 22.76
CA GLY A 547 13.56 -11.08 23.81
C GLY A 547 12.28 -11.46 24.59
N GLY A 548 11.85 -12.72 24.53
CA GLY A 548 10.60 -13.19 25.15
C GLY A 548 9.35 -13.07 24.27
N GLU A 549 9.50 -12.59 23.03
CA GLU A 549 8.40 -12.45 22.06
C GLU A 549 8.59 -13.39 20.87
N ASN A 550 7.49 -13.70 20.20
CA ASN A 550 7.45 -14.51 18.99
C ASN A 550 7.43 -13.61 17.75
N PHE A 551 8.44 -13.75 16.90
CA PHE A 551 8.59 -13.02 15.65
C PHE A 551 8.07 -13.87 14.50
N GLY A 552 7.44 -13.21 13.53
CA GLY A 552 6.97 -13.79 12.28
C GLY A 552 7.59 -13.08 11.08
N ASN A 553 7.06 -13.39 9.89
CA ASN A 553 7.49 -12.83 8.62
C ASN A 553 6.25 -12.47 7.79
N PRO A 554 6.10 -11.21 7.35
CA PRO A 554 4.92 -10.79 6.58
C PRO A 554 4.85 -11.40 5.17
N PHE A 555 5.97 -11.89 4.62
CA PHE A 555 6.08 -12.37 3.24
C PHE A 555 6.70 -13.78 3.13
N GLY A 556 6.67 -14.55 4.21
CA GLY A 556 7.28 -15.88 4.28
C GLY A 556 6.91 -16.64 5.55
N PRO A 557 7.46 -17.84 5.76
CA PRO A 557 7.23 -18.60 6.97
C PRO A 557 7.88 -17.90 8.18
N PRO A 558 7.34 -18.10 9.39
CA PRO A 558 7.72 -17.34 10.60
C PRO A 558 9.11 -17.71 11.15
N ASN A 559 9.74 -18.75 10.60
CA ASN A 559 11.08 -19.23 10.95
C ASN A 559 12.18 -18.65 10.04
N GLU A 560 11.83 -17.83 9.05
CA GLU A 560 12.73 -17.20 8.09
C GLU A 560 12.43 -15.71 7.93
N GLY A 561 13.30 -14.98 7.23
CA GLY A 561 13.09 -13.57 6.86
C GLY A 561 14.04 -12.59 7.53
N ALA A 562 13.81 -11.30 7.28
CA ALA A 562 14.48 -10.20 7.93
C ALA A 562 13.99 -10.03 9.38
N ASP A 563 14.84 -9.49 10.25
CA ASP A 563 14.44 -9.10 11.61
C ASP A 563 13.48 -7.90 11.59
N LYS A 564 13.55 -7.07 10.55
CA LYS A 564 12.70 -5.88 10.38
C LYS A 564 12.32 -5.63 8.93
N TYR A 565 11.04 -5.34 8.72
CA TYR A 565 10.47 -4.92 7.44
C TYR A 565 9.93 -3.49 7.58
N VAL A 566 10.76 -2.49 7.30
CA VAL A 566 10.37 -1.07 7.42
C VAL A 566 10.07 -0.53 6.03
N LEU A 567 8.81 -0.14 5.80
CA LEU A 567 8.35 0.39 4.53
C LEU A 567 8.04 1.89 4.61
N PHE A 568 7.25 2.29 5.60
CA PHE A 568 6.64 3.62 5.60
C PHE A 568 7.30 4.56 6.61
N ASP A 569 7.62 5.75 6.14
CA ASP A 569 8.05 6.86 6.97
C ASP A 569 6.85 7.52 7.65
N VAL A 570 6.99 7.81 8.94
CA VAL A 570 6.06 8.68 9.65
C VAL A 570 6.70 10.06 9.79
N PRO A 571 6.04 11.14 9.36
CA PRO A 571 6.60 12.49 9.41
C PRO A 571 7.13 12.84 10.79
N ARG A 572 8.21 13.63 10.82
CA ARG A 572 8.85 14.08 12.06
C ARG A 572 8.98 15.60 12.05
N ARG A 573 8.87 16.19 13.24
CA ARG A 573 8.91 17.65 13.42
C ARG A 573 10.14 18.29 12.79
N ASP A 574 11.29 17.64 12.93
CA ASP A 574 12.60 18.19 12.57
C ASP A 574 12.87 18.15 11.06
N LEU A 575 12.12 17.32 10.31
CA LEU A 575 12.32 17.11 8.88
C LEU A 575 11.23 17.80 8.04
N GLY A 576 9.99 17.79 8.51
CA GLY A 576 8.84 18.33 7.78
C GLY A 576 8.60 17.67 6.41
N VAL A 577 7.73 18.30 5.62
CA VAL A 577 7.45 17.88 4.23
C VAL A 577 8.14 18.85 3.27
N ILE A 578 9.21 18.39 2.62
CA ILE A 578 10.08 19.11 1.70
C ILE A 578 9.91 18.73 0.23
N SER A 579 9.33 17.55 -0.06
CA SER A 579 9.04 17.06 -1.41
C SER A 579 7.62 16.48 -1.47
N LEU A 580 6.92 16.71 -2.58
CA LEU A 580 5.60 16.09 -2.82
C LEU A 580 5.71 14.56 -2.85
N ALA A 581 6.87 14.01 -3.24
CA ALA A 581 7.09 12.57 -3.27
C ALA A 581 7.11 11.93 -1.87
N GLN A 582 7.30 12.69 -0.78
CA GLN A 582 7.20 12.15 0.58
C GLN A 582 5.79 11.64 0.91
N PHE A 583 4.75 12.14 0.22
CA PHE A 583 3.40 11.62 0.37
C PHE A 583 3.25 10.18 -0.14
N GLN A 584 4.28 9.56 -0.72
CA GLN A 584 4.31 8.11 -0.97
C GLN A 584 4.03 7.31 0.32
N HIS A 585 4.39 7.88 1.47
CA HIS A 585 4.22 7.28 2.79
C HIS A 585 2.84 7.50 3.40
N ALA A 586 2.06 8.44 2.88
CA ALA A 586 0.67 8.59 3.28
C ALA A 586 -0.14 7.41 2.73
N LYS A 587 -1.02 6.84 3.56
CA LYS A 587 -1.97 5.82 3.08
C LYS A 587 -3.07 6.55 2.30
N LEU A 588 -3.09 6.42 0.98
CA LEU A 588 -4.03 7.16 0.11
C LEU A 588 -5.16 6.30 -0.45
N SER A 589 -5.33 5.09 0.09
CA SER A 589 -6.44 4.19 -0.23
C SER A 589 -6.73 3.27 0.95
N GLU A 590 -8.01 2.94 1.13
CA GLU A 590 -8.46 1.89 2.06
C GLU A 590 -8.61 0.50 1.40
N PHE A 591 -8.52 0.45 0.07
CA PHE A 591 -8.58 -0.79 -0.70
C PHE A 591 -7.20 -1.45 -0.86
N VAL A 592 -7.19 -2.79 -0.83
CA VAL A 592 -5.98 -3.62 -0.96
C VAL A 592 -5.36 -3.59 -2.37
N TRP A 593 -6.12 -3.34 -3.42
CA TRP A 593 -5.64 -3.43 -4.80
C TRP A 593 -4.94 -2.17 -5.32
N HIS A 594 -5.08 -1.02 -4.65
CA HIS A 594 -4.27 0.14 -4.97
C HIS A 594 -2.82 -0.06 -4.48
N PRO A 595 -1.80 0.61 -5.06
CA PRO A 595 -0.41 0.38 -4.66
C PRO A 595 -0.08 0.98 -3.29
N SER A 596 0.88 0.36 -2.58
CA SER A 596 1.34 0.82 -1.26
C SER A 596 2.02 2.19 -1.30
N TYR A 597 2.73 2.51 -2.38
CA TYR A 597 3.37 3.80 -2.67
C TYR A 597 2.74 4.44 -3.92
N PRO A 598 1.62 5.15 -3.78
CA PRO A 598 0.91 5.66 -4.96
C PRO A 598 1.47 7.02 -5.44
N MET A 599 2.00 7.87 -4.56
CA MET A 599 2.52 9.18 -4.97
C MET A 599 3.95 9.09 -5.52
N GLY A 600 4.21 9.73 -6.66
CA GLY A 600 5.53 9.71 -7.32
C GLY A 600 5.86 8.42 -8.07
N ASN A 601 5.12 7.33 -7.82
CA ASN A 601 5.13 6.11 -8.62
C ASN A 601 4.47 6.35 -10.00
N SER A 602 4.79 5.53 -10.99
CA SER A 602 4.21 5.61 -12.34
C SER A 602 3.92 4.27 -12.99
N LEU A 603 4.08 3.16 -12.26
CA LEU A 603 3.66 1.85 -12.73
C LEU A 603 2.17 1.86 -13.08
N VAL A 604 1.82 1.28 -14.22
CA VAL A 604 0.43 1.03 -14.60
C VAL A 604 -0.21 0.04 -13.63
N ASP A 605 -1.49 0.25 -13.28
CA ASP A 605 -2.24 -0.76 -12.53
C ASP A 605 -2.53 -1.97 -13.45
N PRO A 606 -2.09 -3.19 -13.09
CA PRO A 606 -2.31 -4.38 -13.91
C PRO A 606 -3.78 -4.70 -14.20
N ARG A 607 -4.72 -4.21 -13.39
CA ARG A 607 -6.17 -4.41 -13.57
C ARG A 607 -6.76 -3.57 -14.69
N LEU A 608 -6.02 -2.60 -15.22
CA LEU A 608 -6.44 -1.91 -16.43
C LEU A 608 -6.45 -2.82 -17.66
N SER A 609 -5.74 -3.96 -17.60
CA SER A 609 -5.41 -4.80 -18.76
C SER A 609 -4.63 -4.05 -19.84
N LEU A 610 -4.16 -4.77 -20.87
CA LEU A 610 -3.49 -4.15 -22.02
C LEU A 610 -4.41 -3.17 -22.78
N GLU A 611 -5.72 -3.42 -22.75
CA GLU A 611 -6.70 -2.60 -23.47
C GLU A 611 -7.10 -1.33 -22.72
N GLY A 612 -7.05 -1.32 -21.38
CA GLY A 612 -7.38 -0.14 -20.57
C GLY A 612 -6.21 0.81 -20.31
N MET A 613 -4.99 0.49 -20.76
CA MET A 613 -3.79 1.34 -20.57
C MET A 613 -3.93 2.77 -21.11
N SER A 614 -4.84 3.00 -22.05
CA SER A 614 -5.12 4.34 -22.60
C SER A 614 -5.99 5.23 -21.68
N GLY A 615 -6.43 4.71 -20.54
CA GLY A 615 -7.13 5.45 -19.49
C GLY A 615 -6.58 5.15 -18.10
N THR A 616 -7.34 5.55 -17.09
CA THR A 616 -7.04 5.36 -15.66
C THR A 616 -8.05 4.49 -14.94
N VAL A 617 -9.08 3.99 -15.62
CA VAL A 617 -10.09 3.07 -15.08
C VAL A 617 -10.11 1.82 -15.96
N PRO A 618 -10.32 0.61 -15.40
CA PRO A 618 -10.46 -0.60 -16.20
C PRO A 618 -11.51 -0.44 -17.29
N LYS A 619 -11.22 -0.99 -18.47
CA LYS A 619 -12.18 -1.01 -19.56
C LYS A 619 -13.31 -1.99 -19.24
N MET A 620 -14.54 -1.52 -19.32
CA MET A 620 -15.75 -2.28 -18.97
C MET A 620 -16.80 -2.10 -20.07
N GLU A 621 -17.63 -3.12 -20.26
CA GLU A 621 -18.90 -3.00 -20.99
C GLU A 621 -19.88 -2.13 -20.18
N GLU A 622 -20.94 -1.62 -20.83
CA GLU A 622 -21.89 -0.66 -20.21
C GLU A 622 -22.47 -1.19 -18.88
N GLU A 623 -22.98 -2.43 -18.87
CA GLU A 623 -23.55 -3.10 -17.69
C GLU A 623 -22.52 -3.33 -16.57
N GLU A 624 -21.29 -3.72 -16.92
CA GLU A 624 -20.19 -3.82 -15.94
C GLU A 624 -19.84 -2.44 -15.37
N GLY A 625 -19.86 -1.43 -16.24
CA GLY A 625 -19.57 -0.05 -15.90
C GLY A 625 -20.48 0.47 -14.79
N GLU A 626 -21.80 0.21 -14.86
CA GLU A 626 -22.78 0.66 -13.86
C GLU A 626 -22.40 0.22 -12.44
N LEU A 627 -21.97 -1.03 -12.26
CA LEU A 627 -21.66 -1.62 -10.95
C LEU A 627 -20.14 -1.77 -10.68
N GLY A 628 -19.30 -1.08 -11.46
CA GLY A 628 -17.84 -1.08 -11.28
C GLY A 628 -17.19 -2.47 -11.43
N GLY A 629 -17.80 -3.34 -12.24
CA GLY A 629 -17.42 -4.74 -12.44
C GLY A 629 -18.01 -5.72 -11.42
N PHE A 630 -18.68 -5.26 -10.36
CA PHE A 630 -19.30 -6.14 -9.37
C PHE A 630 -20.65 -6.67 -9.85
N ILE A 631 -20.61 -7.57 -10.83
CA ILE A 631 -21.78 -8.27 -11.41
C ILE A 631 -21.51 -9.77 -11.51
N GLY A 632 -22.57 -10.57 -11.61
CA GLY A 632 -22.50 -12.03 -11.54
C GLY A 632 -21.52 -12.67 -12.53
N LYS A 633 -21.41 -12.17 -13.76
CA LYS A 633 -20.49 -12.75 -14.77
C LYS A 633 -18.99 -12.46 -14.49
N ALA A 634 -18.68 -11.30 -13.91
CA ALA A 634 -17.31 -10.89 -13.60
C ALA A 634 -16.83 -11.46 -12.25
N ILE A 635 -17.74 -11.53 -11.27
CA ILE A 635 -17.47 -12.07 -9.94
C ILE A 635 -17.53 -13.61 -9.94
N GLY A 636 -18.41 -14.21 -10.74
CA GLY A 636 -18.72 -15.62 -10.74
C GLY A 636 -19.98 -15.96 -9.94
N TRP A 637 -20.48 -17.17 -10.17
CA TRP A 637 -21.63 -17.76 -9.48
C TRP A 637 -21.61 -19.29 -9.59
N SER A 638 -22.23 -19.98 -8.64
CA SER A 638 -22.28 -21.45 -8.64
C SER A 638 -23.62 -22.00 -9.14
N GLU A 639 -23.60 -23.13 -9.84
CA GLU A 639 -24.82 -23.90 -10.16
C GLU A 639 -25.41 -24.61 -8.93
N ASN A 640 -24.61 -24.76 -7.86
CA ASN A 640 -25.10 -25.31 -6.60
C ASN A 640 -25.91 -24.25 -5.84
N SER A 641 -27.23 -24.44 -5.76
CA SER A 641 -28.16 -23.53 -5.08
C SER A 641 -27.85 -23.30 -3.60
N GLU A 642 -27.16 -24.22 -2.93
CA GLU A 642 -26.76 -24.05 -1.53
C GLU A 642 -25.61 -23.04 -1.37
N ARG A 643 -24.85 -22.80 -2.44
CA ARG A 643 -23.79 -21.77 -2.50
C ARG A 643 -24.30 -20.44 -3.05
N GLY A 644 -25.57 -20.34 -3.44
CA GLY A 644 -26.16 -19.11 -3.95
C GLY A 644 -27.50 -19.37 -4.63
N GLN A 645 -28.53 -18.59 -4.27
CA GLN A 645 -29.89 -18.74 -4.82
C GLN A 645 -30.09 -18.03 -6.18
N GLY A 646 -29.07 -17.34 -6.69
CA GLY A 646 -29.11 -16.61 -7.96
C GLY A 646 -27.72 -16.20 -8.46
N LYS A 647 -27.63 -15.78 -9.72
CA LYS A 647 -26.35 -15.43 -10.38
C LYS A 647 -25.70 -14.15 -9.83
N GLU A 648 -26.49 -13.25 -9.26
CA GLU A 648 -26.00 -11.95 -8.76
C GLU A 648 -25.60 -11.98 -7.29
N ILE A 649 -25.91 -13.05 -6.55
CA ILE A 649 -25.82 -13.06 -5.08
C ILE A 649 -24.39 -12.81 -4.57
N TRP A 650 -23.36 -13.36 -5.22
CA TRP A 650 -21.96 -13.12 -4.84
C TRP A 650 -21.52 -11.69 -5.16
N ALA A 651 -22.05 -11.13 -6.24
CA ALA A 651 -21.77 -9.75 -6.62
C ALA A 651 -22.44 -8.77 -5.65
N GLU A 652 -23.69 -9.04 -5.24
CA GLU A 652 -24.40 -8.32 -4.17
C GLU A 652 -23.59 -8.35 -2.86
N HIS A 653 -23.10 -9.51 -2.43
CA HIS A 653 -22.24 -9.61 -1.24
C HIS A 653 -20.96 -8.78 -1.39
N GLY A 654 -20.33 -8.80 -2.56
CA GLY A 654 -19.14 -8.02 -2.86
C GLY A 654 -19.40 -6.52 -2.76
N ARG A 655 -20.51 -6.03 -3.31
CA ARG A 655 -20.88 -4.61 -3.18
C ARG A 655 -21.19 -4.24 -1.72
N GLY A 656 -21.90 -5.09 -1.00
CA GLY A 656 -22.17 -4.91 0.44
C GLY A 656 -20.90 -4.85 1.30
N PHE A 657 -19.89 -5.68 1.00
CA PHE A 657 -18.59 -5.63 1.69
C PHE A 657 -17.88 -4.27 1.52
N PHE A 658 -18.10 -3.61 0.37
CA PHE A 658 -17.61 -2.26 0.06
C PHE A 658 -18.67 -1.17 0.25
N LEU A 659 -19.64 -1.38 1.16
CA LEU A 659 -20.64 -0.40 1.57
C LEU A 659 -21.51 0.11 0.40
N GLU A 660 -21.79 -0.74 -0.59
CA GLU A 660 -22.48 -0.42 -1.86
C GLU A 660 -21.80 0.69 -2.68
N THR A 661 -20.57 1.08 -2.32
CA THR A 661 -19.80 2.12 -2.99
C THR A 661 -19.57 1.84 -4.49
N PRO A 662 -19.36 0.58 -4.94
CA PRO A 662 -19.22 0.29 -6.37
C PRO A 662 -20.41 0.68 -7.25
N GLU A 663 -21.60 0.91 -6.68
CA GLU A 663 -22.78 1.37 -7.44
C GLU A 663 -22.69 2.86 -7.83
N GLU A 664 -21.95 3.65 -7.06
CA GLU A 664 -21.89 5.11 -7.22
C GLU A 664 -20.51 5.64 -7.60
N ASP A 665 -19.45 4.87 -7.36
CA ASP A 665 -18.08 5.36 -7.47
C ASP A 665 -17.15 4.34 -8.13
N HIS A 666 -15.98 4.79 -8.59
CA HIS A 666 -14.90 3.89 -8.98
C HIS A 666 -14.13 3.46 -7.73
N VAL A 667 -14.01 2.15 -7.55
CA VAL A 667 -13.19 1.55 -6.49
C VAL A 667 -11.88 0.97 -7.01
N VAL A 668 -11.79 0.69 -8.33
CA VAL A 668 -10.55 0.25 -9.01
C VAL A 668 -10.16 1.27 -10.08
N TYR A 669 -8.99 1.86 -9.95
CA TYR A 669 -8.43 2.82 -10.89
C TYR A 669 -6.92 3.02 -10.65
N ASP A 670 -6.24 3.67 -11.60
CA ASP A 670 -4.83 4.02 -11.54
C ASP A 670 -4.60 5.21 -10.58
N LEU A 671 -4.57 4.90 -9.29
CA LEU A 671 -4.40 5.88 -8.22
C LEU A 671 -3.11 6.69 -8.38
N SER A 672 -2.01 6.06 -8.81
CA SER A 672 -0.72 6.73 -8.99
C SER A 672 -0.79 7.81 -10.06
N TYR A 673 -1.41 7.50 -11.21
CA TYR A 673 -1.57 8.47 -12.29
C TYR A 673 -2.36 9.70 -11.81
N GLU A 674 -3.52 9.48 -11.18
CA GLU A 674 -4.44 10.54 -10.77
C GLU A 674 -3.82 11.47 -9.71
N LEU A 675 -3.15 10.91 -8.70
CA LEU A 675 -2.48 11.70 -7.66
C LEU A 675 -1.36 12.58 -8.23
N ASN A 676 -0.52 12.00 -9.09
CA ASN A 676 0.55 12.75 -9.74
C ASN A 676 -0.01 13.85 -10.64
N HIS A 677 -1.12 13.58 -11.33
CA HIS A 677 -1.82 14.55 -12.16
C HIS A 677 -2.36 15.72 -11.33
N THR A 678 -2.94 15.44 -10.17
CA THR A 678 -3.46 16.48 -9.27
C THR A 678 -2.35 17.32 -8.63
N LEU A 679 -1.28 16.69 -8.15
CA LEU A 679 -0.33 17.33 -7.24
C LEU A 679 0.87 18.02 -7.93
N TRP A 680 1.53 17.37 -8.90
CA TRP A 680 2.85 17.81 -9.38
C TRP A 680 2.84 19.16 -10.11
N ASP A 681 1.74 19.54 -10.76
CA ASP A 681 1.69 20.75 -11.58
C ASP A 681 1.08 21.94 -10.85
N ARG A 682 0.08 21.72 -10.00
CA ARG A 682 -0.66 22.79 -9.31
C ARG A 682 0.02 23.26 -8.03
N TYR A 683 0.76 22.38 -7.35
CA TYR A 683 1.29 22.67 -6.02
C TYR A 683 2.82 22.69 -5.98
N PHE A 684 3.35 23.42 -5.01
CA PHE A 684 4.72 23.33 -4.55
C PHE A 684 4.77 23.39 -3.02
N LEU A 685 5.93 23.08 -2.44
CA LEU A 685 6.18 23.18 -1.01
C LEU A 685 7.25 24.24 -0.76
N SER A 686 6.93 25.28 0.01
CA SER A 686 7.93 26.20 0.55
C SER A 686 8.67 25.60 1.75
N SER A 687 8.03 24.64 2.43
CA SER A 687 8.54 23.86 3.57
C SER A 687 8.86 24.62 4.84
N GLY A 688 8.88 25.96 4.80
CA GLY A 688 8.98 26.80 5.99
C GLY A 688 7.65 27.11 6.64
N THR A 689 7.72 27.40 7.93
CA THR A 689 6.64 27.98 8.73
C THR A 689 6.31 29.41 8.28
N GLU A 690 5.13 29.89 8.68
CA GLU A 690 4.68 31.27 8.41
C GLU A 690 5.68 32.30 8.97
N GLU A 691 6.27 32.01 10.13
CA GLU A 691 7.26 32.86 10.78
C GLU A 691 8.57 32.89 9.99
N GLU A 692 9.09 31.73 9.57
CA GLU A 692 10.30 31.63 8.76
C GLU A 692 10.14 32.35 7.41
N LEU A 693 8.99 32.21 6.75
CA LEU A 693 8.70 32.91 5.49
C LEU A 693 8.67 34.44 5.68
N ARG A 694 8.08 34.92 6.77
CA ARG A 694 8.09 36.35 7.11
C ARG A 694 9.49 36.87 7.47
N LEU A 695 10.28 36.08 8.19
CA LEU A 695 11.66 36.42 8.53
C LEU A 695 12.53 36.47 7.28
N MET A 696 12.41 35.48 6.40
CA MET A 696 13.12 35.40 5.13
C MET A 696 12.81 36.58 4.21
N ALA A 697 11.56 37.07 4.19
CA ALA A 697 11.20 38.28 3.44
C ALA A 697 11.90 39.55 3.94
N ARG A 698 12.19 39.65 5.25
CA ARG A 698 12.85 40.81 5.86
C ARG A 698 14.37 40.75 5.69
N ASP A 699 14.95 39.58 5.90
CA ASP A 699 16.39 39.37 5.90
C ASP A 699 16.70 37.96 5.39
N ARG A 700 16.98 37.85 4.09
CA ARG A 700 17.24 36.57 3.41
C ARG A 700 18.42 35.80 4.02
N ASP A 701 19.39 36.52 4.58
CA ASP A 701 20.62 35.88 5.07
C ASP A 701 20.47 35.37 6.51
N LYS A 702 19.39 35.76 7.22
CA LYS A 702 19.09 35.32 8.60
C LYS A 702 18.13 34.14 8.71
N CYS A 703 17.40 33.80 7.64
CA CYS A 703 16.45 32.70 7.65
C CYS A 703 16.58 31.87 6.37
N ARG A 704 16.90 30.58 6.51
CA ARG A 704 16.95 29.62 5.39
C ARG A 704 15.84 28.60 5.55
N LEU A 705 15.03 28.44 4.51
CA LEU A 705 14.02 27.41 4.44
C LEU A 705 14.68 26.02 4.36
N PRO A 706 13.98 24.94 4.74
CA PRO A 706 14.47 23.57 4.55
C PRO A 706 14.89 23.30 3.10
N ASN A 707 14.13 23.81 2.13
CA ASN A 707 14.59 23.94 0.76
C ASN A 707 15.36 25.26 0.60
N ALA A 708 16.68 25.23 0.82
CA ALA A 708 17.54 26.41 0.73
C ALA A 708 17.59 27.07 -0.67
N ARG A 709 17.04 26.41 -1.69
CA ARG A 709 16.97 26.90 -3.07
C ARG A 709 15.75 27.77 -3.33
N MET A 710 14.78 27.75 -2.42
CA MET A 710 13.61 28.61 -2.49
C MET A 710 14.00 30.00 -1.99
N LEU A 711 14.12 30.97 -2.89
CA LEU A 711 14.60 32.31 -2.57
C LEU A 711 13.48 33.36 -2.73
N PRO A 712 13.41 34.35 -1.82
CA PRO A 712 12.52 35.48 -2.01
C PRO A 712 13.06 36.42 -3.10
N LEU A 713 12.15 36.97 -3.90
CA LEU A 713 12.43 38.10 -4.77
C LEU A 713 12.64 39.38 -3.97
N ALA A 714 13.43 40.30 -4.53
CA ALA A 714 13.69 41.58 -3.89
C ALA A 714 12.38 42.39 -3.76
N GLY A 715 12.05 42.80 -2.53
CA GLY A 715 10.84 43.57 -2.23
C GLY A 715 9.58 42.74 -1.94
N SER A 716 9.68 41.40 -1.95
CA SER A 716 8.56 40.53 -1.54
C SER A 716 8.16 40.78 -0.09
N LYS A 717 6.86 40.73 0.20
CA LYS A 717 6.34 40.93 1.56
C LYS A 717 6.20 39.60 2.29
N GLY A 718 6.43 39.59 3.60
CA GLY A 718 6.31 38.37 4.40
C GLY A 718 4.93 37.71 4.33
N ASP A 719 3.86 38.50 4.35
CA ASP A 719 2.48 37.97 4.24
C ASP A 719 2.19 37.41 2.85
N GLU A 720 2.82 37.95 1.79
CA GLU A 720 2.73 37.40 0.44
C GLU A 720 3.43 36.03 0.36
N LEU A 721 4.62 35.88 0.95
CA LEU A 721 5.36 34.61 0.96
C LEU A 721 4.66 33.50 1.76
N ALA A 722 3.86 33.88 2.75
CA ALA A 722 3.06 32.97 3.56
C ALA A 722 1.70 32.60 2.92
N ASP A 723 1.24 33.37 1.94
CA ASP A 723 -0.07 33.19 1.32
C ASP A 723 -0.11 31.99 0.37
N PHE A 724 -1.24 31.28 0.36
CA PHE A 724 -1.43 30.09 -0.45
C PHE A 724 -1.36 30.37 -1.97
N HIS A 725 -1.96 31.48 -2.42
CA HIS A 725 -1.99 31.87 -3.83
C HIS A 725 -0.81 32.79 -4.19
N GLY A 726 -0.40 33.65 -3.26
CA GLY A 726 0.61 34.69 -3.44
C GLY A 726 2.05 34.25 -3.28
N ALA A 727 2.35 33.17 -2.56
CA ALA A 727 3.75 32.82 -2.26
C ALA A 727 4.61 32.67 -3.53
N ALA A 728 4.06 32.06 -4.58
CA ALA A 728 4.78 31.88 -5.85
C ALA A 728 5.05 33.19 -6.61
N SER A 729 4.36 34.31 -6.32
CA SER A 729 4.68 35.60 -6.95
C SER A 729 5.91 36.25 -6.35
N GLY A 730 6.19 35.94 -5.08
CA GLY A 730 7.33 36.46 -4.33
C GLY A 730 8.50 35.49 -4.19
N LEU A 731 8.38 34.23 -4.61
CA LEU A 731 9.42 33.19 -4.54
C LEU A 731 9.94 32.79 -5.92
N ILE A 732 11.21 32.36 -5.95
CA ILE A 732 11.85 31.78 -7.13
C ILE A 732 12.72 30.59 -6.74
N LEU A 733 12.80 29.60 -7.62
CA LEU A 733 13.63 28.41 -7.40
C LEU A 733 15.02 28.61 -8.01
N ASP A 734 16.03 28.73 -7.15
CA ASP A 734 17.42 28.86 -7.57
C ASP A 734 17.97 27.54 -8.11
N GLY A 735 18.59 27.59 -9.29
CA GLY A 735 19.14 26.46 -10.03
C GLY A 735 18.09 25.51 -10.65
N ALA A 736 16.83 25.93 -10.82
CA ALA A 736 15.76 25.05 -11.32
C ALA A 736 16.22 24.25 -12.55
N PHE A 737 16.11 22.93 -12.48
CA PHE A 737 16.63 22.02 -13.50
C PHE A 737 15.53 21.58 -14.45
N ASN A 738 15.74 21.77 -15.74
CA ASN A 738 14.77 21.36 -16.75
C ASN A 738 14.89 19.85 -17.02
N VAL A 739 13.83 19.09 -16.71
CA VAL A 739 13.76 17.63 -16.95
C VAL A 739 13.88 17.27 -18.44
N ASN A 740 13.70 18.23 -19.35
CA ASN A 740 13.93 18.06 -20.78
C ASN A 740 15.41 18.14 -21.19
N SER A 741 16.33 18.28 -20.23
CA SER A 741 17.76 18.27 -20.51
C SER A 741 18.19 16.96 -21.16
N THR A 742 18.88 17.05 -22.29
CA THR A 742 19.49 15.91 -23.00
C THR A 742 20.98 15.76 -22.69
N SER A 743 21.49 16.49 -21.69
CA SER A 743 22.88 16.43 -21.24
C SER A 743 23.04 15.43 -20.09
N VAL A 744 23.82 14.38 -20.35
CA VAL A 744 24.14 13.33 -19.36
C VAL A 744 24.88 13.93 -18.17
N GLU A 745 25.87 14.78 -18.40
CA GLU A 745 26.65 15.41 -17.32
C GLU A 745 25.79 16.34 -16.44
N ALA A 746 24.75 16.96 -17.01
CA ALA A 746 23.81 17.76 -16.25
C ALA A 746 22.96 16.88 -15.32
N TRP A 747 22.46 15.74 -15.82
CA TRP A 747 21.72 14.78 -15.00
C TRP A 747 22.59 14.15 -13.91
N LYS A 748 23.84 13.81 -14.20
CA LYS A 748 24.80 13.33 -13.19
C LYS A 748 24.96 14.35 -12.06
N ALA A 749 25.14 15.63 -12.39
CA ALA A 749 25.27 16.69 -11.39
C ALA A 749 24.04 16.83 -10.49
N VAL A 750 22.82 16.67 -11.05
CA VAL A 750 21.57 16.72 -10.26
C VAL A 750 21.42 15.48 -9.38
N LEU A 751 21.64 14.29 -9.92
CA LEU A 751 21.54 13.04 -9.17
C LEU A 751 22.56 12.99 -8.02
N SER A 752 23.76 13.52 -8.24
CA SER A 752 24.81 13.65 -7.21
C SER A 752 24.55 14.74 -6.17
N ALA A 753 23.39 15.40 -6.12
CA ALA A 753 23.14 16.50 -5.18
C ALA A 753 23.34 16.08 -3.71
N ASN A 754 23.05 14.82 -3.38
CA ASN A 754 23.23 14.26 -2.04
C ASN A 754 24.57 13.52 -1.84
N ARG A 755 25.48 13.54 -2.82
CA ARG A 755 26.76 12.82 -2.80
C ARG A 755 27.58 13.19 -1.55
N ARG A 756 28.10 12.16 -0.88
CA ARG A 756 28.98 12.26 0.29
C ARG A 756 30.45 12.18 -0.12
N GLU A 757 31.33 12.46 0.84
CA GLU A 757 32.74 12.13 0.71
C GLU A 757 32.84 10.61 0.44
N GLU A 758 33.73 10.18 -0.47
CA GLU A 758 33.87 8.80 -0.99
C GLU A 758 33.08 8.40 -2.25
N GLY A 759 32.22 9.26 -2.79
CA GLY A 759 31.53 8.97 -4.06
C GLY A 759 30.26 8.13 -3.94
N ILE A 760 29.66 8.18 -2.75
CA ILE A 760 28.42 7.50 -2.39
C ILE A 760 27.28 8.52 -2.43
N THR A 761 26.19 8.19 -3.12
CA THR A 761 25.01 9.07 -3.26
C THR A 761 23.76 8.40 -2.68
N PRO A 762 23.25 8.84 -1.52
CA PRO A 762 22.09 8.24 -0.88
C PRO A 762 20.75 8.69 -1.51
N PHE A 763 19.83 7.73 -1.62
CA PHE A 763 18.42 7.91 -2.02
C PHE A 763 17.51 7.36 -0.93
N PRO A 764 17.31 8.11 0.18
CA PRO A 764 16.50 7.63 1.30
C PRO A 764 15.02 7.59 0.93
N ARG A 765 14.43 6.39 0.96
CA ARG A 765 12.98 6.23 0.97
C ARG A 765 12.39 6.70 2.30
N VAL A 766 12.89 6.13 3.39
CA VAL A 766 12.51 6.47 4.76
C VAL A 766 13.50 7.50 5.28
N LEU A 767 13.00 8.61 5.84
CA LEU A 767 13.86 9.69 6.32
C LEU A 767 14.22 9.50 7.80
N GLY A 768 15.51 9.60 8.10
CA GLY A 768 16.05 9.57 9.46
C GLY A 768 16.14 8.19 10.10
N GLY A 769 16.95 8.10 11.16
CA GLY A 769 17.33 6.83 11.81
C GLY A 769 18.75 6.41 11.42
N ASN A 770 19.42 5.64 12.30
CA ASN A 770 20.74 5.06 12.02
C ASN A 770 20.59 3.83 11.12
N GLN A 771 20.06 4.02 9.91
CA GLN A 771 19.98 2.96 8.91
C GLN A 771 21.37 2.70 8.33
N GLU A 772 21.68 1.42 8.13
CA GLU A 772 22.90 1.03 7.44
C GLU A 772 22.78 1.41 5.96
N GLU A 773 23.84 2.02 5.42
CA GLU A 773 23.91 2.35 4.00
C GLU A 773 24.29 1.13 3.20
N SER A 774 23.55 0.85 2.12
CA SER A 774 23.80 -0.34 1.34
C SER A 774 23.60 -0.09 -0.15
N TYR A 775 24.51 -0.66 -0.94
CA TYR A 775 24.30 -0.85 -2.37
C TYR A 775 23.24 -1.92 -2.61
N VAL A 776 22.85 -2.15 -3.86
CA VAL A 776 21.94 -3.24 -4.16
C VAL A 776 22.56 -4.58 -3.73
N SER A 777 21.87 -5.30 -2.86
CA SER A 777 22.33 -6.57 -2.29
C SER A 777 21.19 -7.58 -2.27
N ASN A 778 21.50 -8.85 -2.54
CA ASN A 778 20.58 -9.97 -2.38
C ASN A 778 21.05 -11.00 -1.34
N SER A 779 22.18 -10.75 -0.67
CA SER A 779 22.74 -11.71 0.29
C SER A 779 22.21 -11.53 1.71
N ASP A 780 21.64 -10.37 2.02
CA ASP A 780 21.21 -9.99 3.37
C ASP A 780 19.81 -9.38 3.34
N GLN A 781 18.86 -10.09 3.96
CA GLN A 781 17.46 -9.70 4.03
C GLN A 781 17.24 -8.42 4.84
N ASP A 782 18.01 -8.19 5.92
CA ASP A 782 17.87 -6.97 6.72
C ASP A 782 18.31 -5.75 5.91
N LEU A 783 19.35 -5.88 5.08
CA LEU A 783 19.75 -4.82 4.17
C LEU A 783 18.67 -4.56 3.12
N ILE A 784 18.02 -5.58 2.57
CA ILE A 784 16.96 -5.41 1.56
C ILE A 784 15.77 -4.61 2.12
N TRP A 785 15.39 -4.89 3.37
CA TRP A 785 14.14 -4.40 3.96
C TRP A 785 14.28 -3.26 4.96
N ALA A 786 15.49 -2.93 5.42
CA ALA A 786 15.70 -1.89 6.43
C ALA A 786 16.92 -0.97 6.19
N SER A 787 17.64 -1.10 5.06
CA SER A 787 18.78 -0.23 4.72
C SER A 787 18.39 1.10 4.07
N LEU A 788 19.38 1.99 3.95
CA LEU A 788 19.37 3.18 3.12
C LEU A 788 20.05 2.87 1.78
N ARG A 789 19.30 2.87 0.66
CA ARG A 789 19.88 2.67 -0.68
C ARG A 789 20.82 3.81 -1.05
N VAL A 790 22.04 3.44 -1.47
CA VAL A 790 23.06 4.37 -2.00
C VAL A 790 23.51 3.95 -3.39
N LEU A 791 23.85 4.90 -4.25
CA LEU A 791 24.41 4.66 -5.58
C LEU A 791 25.88 5.10 -5.67
N ASP A 792 26.70 4.34 -6.39
CA ASP A 792 28.06 4.77 -6.75
C ASP A 792 28.08 5.70 -7.98
N ASP A 793 29.24 6.32 -8.25
CA ASP A 793 29.40 7.23 -9.39
C ASP A 793 29.14 6.56 -10.77
N GLY A 794 29.31 5.24 -10.87
CA GLY A 794 29.05 4.46 -12.08
C GLY A 794 27.55 4.24 -12.29
N GLU A 795 26.83 3.82 -11.26
CA GLU A 795 25.37 3.71 -11.22
C GLU A 795 24.70 5.07 -11.51
N ILE A 796 25.24 6.17 -10.96
CA ILE A 796 24.77 7.53 -11.27
C ILE A 796 24.95 7.87 -12.76
N ALA A 797 26.08 7.47 -13.36
CA ALA A 797 26.34 7.72 -14.77
C ALA A 797 25.38 6.93 -15.68
N THR A 798 25.18 5.64 -15.42
CA THR A 798 24.25 4.81 -16.21
C THR A 798 22.81 5.27 -16.06
N LEU A 799 22.39 5.65 -14.85
CA LEU A 799 21.06 6.23 -14.62
C LEU A 799 20.87 7.53 -15.40
N ALA A 800 21.85 8.44 -15.36
CA ALA A 800 21.78 9.69 -16.12
C ALA A 800 21.68 9.47 -17.64
N GLU A 801 22.44 8.51 -18.19
CA GLU A 801 22.35 8.12 -19.59
C GLU A 801 20.97 7.57 -19.95
N ALA A 802 20.42 6.69 -19.12
CA ALA A 802 19.09 6.11 -19.31
C ALA A 802 17.98 7.17 -19.21
N ILE A 803 18.09 8.14 -18.29
CA ILE A 803 17.14 9.27 -18.20
C ILE A 803 17.19 10.08 -19.50
N VAL A 804 18.37 10.43 -20.01
CA VAL A 804 18.51 11.17 -21.28
C VAL A 804 17.89 10.40 -22.45
N GLN A 805 18.01 9.06 -22.47
CA GLN A 805 17.35 8.25 -23.48
C GLN A 805 15.82 8.36 -23.38
N GLN A 806 15.25 8.26 -22.19
CA GLN A 806 13.80 8.41 -21.98
C GLN A 806 13.31 9.83 -22.32
N VAL A 807 14.08 10.86 -21.97
CA VAL A 807 13.80 12.25 -22.36
C VAL A 807 13.77 12.41 -23.89
N LYS A 808 14.71 11.81 -24.61
CA LYS A 808 14.73 11.86 -26.09
C LYS A 808 13.57 11.09 -26.72
N GLN A 809 13.08 10.04 -26.07
CA GLN A 809 11.99 9.19 -26.59
C GLN A 809 10.60 9.74 -26.29
N ARG A 810 10.42 10.43 -25.16
CA ARG A 810 9.11 10.85 -24.62
C ARG A 810 8.93 12.36 -24.58
N GLY A 811 10.02 13.10 -24.59
CA GLY A 811 10.03 14.54 -24.45
C GLY A 811 9.87 15.29 -25.78
N PRO A 812 9.75 16.63 -25.74
CA PRO A 812 9.75 17.42 -24.52
C PRO A 812 8.48 17.22 -23.68
N PHE A 813 8.64 16.98 -22.39
CA PHE A 813 7.57 16.95 -21.40
C PHE A 813 7.00 18.35 -21.21
N LEU A 814 5.68 18.45 -21.21
CA LEU A 814 5.00 19.74 -21.10
C LEU A 814 4.92 20.22 -19.65
N SER A 815 4.83 19.30 -18.70
CA SER A 815 4.64 19.59 -17.27
C SER A 815 5.38 18.57 -16.39
N MET A 816 5.38 18.78 -15.07
CA MET A 816 5.99 17.82 -14.14
C MET A 816 5.14 16.56 -14.04
N SER A 817 3.80 16.67 -14.04
CA SER A 817 2.95 15.47 -14.12
C SER A 817 3.24 14.65 -15.37
N ASP A 818 3.45 15.29 -16.52
CA ASP A 818 3.76 14.60 -17.79
C ASP A 818 5.11 13.84 -17.75
N PHE A 819 6.08 14.35 -17.00
CA PHE A 819 7.38 13.69 -16.79
C PHE A 819 7.28 12.51 -15.81
N VAL A 820 6.53 12.69 -14.73
CA VAL A 820 6.39 11.70 -13.66
C VAL A 820 5.49 10.54 -14.11
N ASN A 821 4.36 10.81 -14.76
CA ASN A 821 3.39 9.80 -15.14
C ASN A 821 3.80 8.99 -16.39
N ARG A 822 3.21 7.80 -16.51
CA ARG A 822 3.15 7.04 -17.77
C ARG A 822 2.31 7.78 -18.82
N ARG A 823 2.51 7.47 -20.10
CA ARG A 823 1.64 7.98 -21.17
C ARG A 823 0.32 7.19 -21.20
N LEU A 824 -0.81 7.84 -21.36
CA LEU A 824 -2.10 7.17 -21.56
C LEU A 824 -2.22 6.65 -23.00
N THR A 825 -1.41 5.65 -23.33
CA THR A 825 -1.29 5.07 -24.68
C THR A 825 -1.04 3.58 -24.59
N PHE A 826 -1.42 2.84 -25.62
CA PHE A 826 -0.98 1.46 -25.80
C PHE A 826 0.55 1.39 -25.98
N GLY A 827 1.19 0.37 -25.41
CA GLY A 827 2.62 0.08 -25.60
C GLY A 827 3.53 0.51 -24.45
N VAL A 828 4.85 0.43 -24.68
CA VAL A 828 5.89 0.49 -23.63
C VAL A 828 5.82 1.79 -22.80
N GLN A 829 5.50 2.93 -23.44
CA GLN A 829 5.41 4.22 -22.75
C GLN A 829 4.20 4.32 -21.81
N GLY A 830 3.19 3.48 -22.02
CA GLY A 830 2.02 3.42 -21.16
C GLY A 830 2.13 2.46 -19.99
N ARG A 831 3.24 1.71 -19.87
CA ARG A 831 3.48 0.81 -18.73
C ARG A 831 4.06 1.52 -17.51
N LYS A 832 4.88 2.56 -17.74
CA LYS A 832 5.56 3.32 -16.69
C LYS A 832 6.06 4.68 -17.17
N GLY A 833 6.33 5.57 -16.22
CA GLY A 833 6.86 6.92 -16.41
C GLY A 833 8.33 6.93 -16.84
N ALA A 834 8.85 8.14 -17.07
CA ALA A 834 10.18 8.32 -17.67
C ALA A 834 11.33 7.91 -16.74
N LEU A 835 11.24 8.21 -15.43
CA LEU A 835 12.28 7.87 -14.47
C LEU A 835 12.24 6.38 -14.11
N GLU A 836 11.06 5.80 -13.90
CA GLU A 836 10.95 4.35 -13.63
C GLU A 836 11.52 3.53 -14.80
N ALA A 837 11.18 3.89 -16.05
CA ALA A 837 11.78 3.25 -17.23
C ALA A 837 13.31 3.46 -17.32
N ALA A 838 13.83 4.60 -16.85
CA ALA A 838 15.27 4.85 -16.84
C ALA A 838 16.00 4.01 -15.79
N ILE A 839 15.42 3.83 -14.60
CA ILE A 839 15.96 2.98 -13.52
C ILE A 839 16.09 1.53 -14.02
N GLU A 840 15.04 1.00 -14.64
CA GLU A 840 15.05 -0.35 -15.21
C GLU A 840 16.08 -0.48 -16.34
N ASN A 841 16.10 0.45 -17.30
CA ASN A 841 17.06 0.41 -18.41
C ASN A 841 18.52 0.55 -17.95
N ALA A 842 18.76 1.25 -16.84
CA ALA A 842 20.09 1.38 -16.24
C ALA A 842 20.52 0.14 -15.44
N GLY A 843 19.60 -0.79 -15.17
CA GLY A 843 19.89 -2.04 -14.43
C GLY A 843 20.19 -1.82 -12.96
N ILE A 844 19.75 -0.70 -12.37
CA ILE A 844 20.08 -0.29 -10.99
C ILE A 844 19.61 -1.30 -9.94
N ASN A 845 18.52 -2.01 -10.23
CA ASN A 845 17.94 -3.03 -9.34
C ASN A 845 18.22 -4.46 -9.83
N GLY A 846 19.08 -4.64 -10.85
CA GLY A 846 19.21 -5.91 -11.57
C GLY A 846 19.58 -7.12 -10.71
N VAL A 847 20.26 -6.89 -9.57
CA VAL A 847 20.57 -7.93 -8.58
C VAL A 847 19.29 -8.50 -7.95
N LEU A 848 18.31 -7.66 -7.61
CA LEU A 848 17.03 -8.09 -7.05
C LEU A 848 16.04 -8.53 -8.15
N ASP A 849 16.11 -7.94 -9.34
CA ASP A 849 15.26 -8.33 -10.47
C ASP A 849 15.54 -9.77 -10.95
N THR A 850 16.75 -10.28 -10.70
CA THR A 850 17.18 -11.63 -11.12
C THR A 850 17.37 -12.60 -9.95
N ASP A 851 17.10 -12.17 -8.71
CA ASP A 851 17.23 -13.01 -7.53
C ASP A 851 16.15 -14.09 -7.48
N SER A 852 16.50 -15.33 -7.14
CA SER A 852 15.55 -16.46 -7.13
C SER A 852 14.36 -16.32 -6.17
N LEU A 853 14.46 -15.47 -5.15
CA LEU A 853 13.35 -15.19 -4.24
C LEU A 853 12.45 -14.07 -4.78
N TYR A 854 13.02 -13.13 -5.54
CA TYR A 854 12.37 -11.88 -5.91
C TYR A 854 12.09 -11.71 -7.40
N SER A 855 12.61 -12.60 -8.25
CA SER A 855 12.29 -12.62 -9.67
C SER A 855 10.78 -12.80 -9.87
N LEU A 856 10.24 -12.12 -10.87
CA LEU A 856 8.83 -12.15 -11.25
C LEU A 856 8.73 -12.40 -12.76
N GLU A 857 8.02 -13.44 -13.15
CA GLU A 857 7.76 -13.86 -14.52
C GLU A 857 6.60 -13.05 -15.11
N ASN A 858 6.94 -11.91 -15.73
CA ASN A 858 5.98 -10.95 -16.33
C ASN A 858 6.19 -10.72 -17.83
N GLN A 859 6.76 -11.68 -18.55
CA GLN A 859 7.08 -11.48 -19.97
C GLN A 859 5.87 -11.69 -20.89
N THR A 860 4.88 -12.45 -20.43
CA THR A 860 3.66 -12.80 -21.19
C THR A 860 2.44 -12.71 -20.29
N SER A 861 1.25 -12.54 -20.90
CA SER A 861 -0.03 -12.71 -20.21
C SER A 861 -0.19 -14.14 -19.70
N LEU A 862 -1.03 -14.34 -18.67
CA LEU A 862 -1.46 -15.68 -18.27
C LEU A 862 -2.28 -16.32 -19.40
N ALA A 863 -2.33 -17.65 -19.43
CA ALA A 863 -3.24 -18.33 -20.33
C ALA A 863 -4.64 -18.37 -19.72
N ASP A 864 -5.67 -18.31 -20.57
CA ASP A 864 -7.07 -18.39 -20.17
C ASP A 864 -7.30 -19.56 -19.21
N TYR A 865 -8.05 -19.28 -18.15
CA TYR A 865 -8.42 -20.27 -17.15
C TYR A 865 -9.95 -20.35 -17.05
N ASP A 866 -10.49 -21.55 -17.26
CA ASP A 866 -11.92 -21.81 -17.10
C ASP A 866 -12.22 -22.10 -15.64
N HIS A 867 -12.76 -21.11 -14.94
CA HIS A 867 -13.06 -21.23 -13.52
C HIS A 867 -14.39 -21.96 -13.31
N PRO A 868 -14.44 -22.97 -12.42
CA PRO A 868 -15.61 -23.83 -12.23
C PRO A 868 -16.86 -23.15 -11.63
N ASP A 869 -16.72 -21.91 -11.14
CA ASP A 869 -17.84 -21.06 -10.68
C ASP A 869 -18.23 -19.96 -11.70
N ASN A 870 -18.30 -20.31 -12.99
CA ASN A 870 -18.87 -19.50 -14.06
C ASN A 870 -18.39 -18.04 -14.12
N ILE A 871 -17.08 -17.84 -13.97
CA ILE A 871 -16.44 -16.53 -14.15
C ILE A 871 -16.11 -16.37 -15.64
N GLU A 872 -16.50 -15.24 -16.24
CA GLU A 872 -16.29 -14.99 -17.68
C GLU A 872 -14.80 -14.93 -18.05
N ASP A 873 -14.00 -14.24 -17.24
CA ASP A 873 -12.54 -14.18 -17.35
C ASP A 873 -11.94 -14.09 -15.94
N SER A 874 -11.26 -15.15 -15.51
CA SER A 874 -10.60 -15.22 -14.19
C SER A 874 -9.11 -14.85 -14.26
N THR A 875 -8.67 -14.27 -15.37
CA THR A 875 -7.28 -13.88 -15.68
C THR A 875 -7.15 -12.39 -16.06
N ARG A 876 -8.11 -11.56 -15.65
CA ARG A 876 -8.21 -10.13 -16.01
C ARG A 876 -7.04 -9.26 -15.54
N MET A 877 -6.36 -9.63 -14.46
CA MET A 877 -5.20 -8.88 -13.96
C MET A 877 -3.97 -9.24 -14.81
N GLU A 878 -3.53 -8.28 -15.61
CA GLU A 878 -2.54 -8.54 -16.65
C GLU A 878 -1.13 -8.79 -16.08
N GLN A 879 -0.66 -10.02 -16.23
CA GLN A 879 0.66 -10.47 -15.77
C GLN A 879 1.80 -9.61 -16.33
N SER A 880 1.75 -9.25 -17.61
CA SER A 880 2.84 -8.50 -18.26
C SER A 880 2.93 -7.02 -17.88
N LEU A 881 1.97 -6.54 -17.08
CA LEU A 881 1.95 -5.20 -16.51
C LEU A 881 2.42 -5.17 -15.05
N LYS A 882 2.66 -6.33 -14.42
CA LYS A 882 3.20 -6.40 -13.06
C LYS A 882 4.62 -5.81 -12.98
N PRO A 883 5.06 -5.34 -11.78
CA PRO A 883 6.42 -4.82 -11.58
C PRO A 883 7.51 -5.82 -11.97
N GLN A 884 8.73 -5.32 -12.20
CA GLN A 884 9.88 -6.14 -12.62
C GLN A 884 10.32 -7.17 -11.57
N SER A 885 10.01 -6.95 -10.30
CA SER A 885 10.45 -7.78 -9.17
C SER A 885 9.40 -7.81 -8.05
N LYS A 886 9.32 -8.93 -7.33
CA LYS A 886 8.56 -9.07 -6.08
C LYS A 886 9.09 -8.13 -4.99
N ALA A 887 10.39 -7.77 -5.04
CA ALA A 887 11.04 -6.83 -4.13
C ALA A 887 10.82 -5.35 -4.46
N TRP A 888 10.04 -5.03 -5.51
CA TRP A 888 9.70 -3.64 -5.82
C TRP A 888 9.08 -2.99 -4.60
N GLY A 889 9.63 -1.85 -4.14
CA GLY A 889 9.17 -1.17 -2.93
C GLY A 889 9.78 -1.67 -1.61
N SER A 890 10.77 -2.58 -1.64
CA SER A 890 11.70 -2.84 -0.52
C SER A 890 12.74 -1.72 -0.37
N ALA A 891 13.29 -1.50 0.82
CA ALA A 891 14.13 -0.33 1.13
C ALA A 891 15.38 -0.19 0.23
N ASN A 892 15.93 -1.31 -0.23
CA ASN A 892 17.13 -1.37 -1.07
C ASN A 892 16.81 -1.36 -2.59
N TYR A 893 15.54 -1.50 -2.98
CA TYR A 893 15.08 -1.40 -4.38
C TYR A 893 14.77 0.05 -4.74
N LEU A 894 15.54 0.67 -5.63
CA LEU A 894 15.34 2.08 -6.00
C LEU A 894 14.09 2.24 -6.88
N THR A 895 13.18 3.14 -6.49
CA THR A 895 11.99 3.50 -7.28
C THR A 895 12.06 4.94 -7.78
N GLN A 896 11.23 5.28 -8.77
CA GLN A 896 11.05 6.66 -9.22
C GLN A 896 10.69 7.63 -8.08
N ALA A 897 9.86 7.20 -7.13
CA ALA A 897 9.44 8.04 -6.01
C ALA A 897 10.63 8.41 -5.11
N ASP A 898 11.60 7.51 -4.91
CA ASP A 898 12.81 7.76 -4.12
C ASP A 898 13.70 8.83 -4.78
N VAL A 899 13.84 8.77 -6.11
CA VAL A 899 14.56 9.80 -6.88
C VAL A 899 13.84 11.14 -6.78
N LEU A 900 12.52 11.17 -6.96
CA LEU A 900 11.71 12.39 -6.84
C LEU A 900 11.69 12.95 -5.41
N GLN A 901 11.80 12.11 -4.39
CA GLN A 901 11.96 12.53 -3.01
C GLN A 901 13.28 13.27 -2.82
N ALA A 902 14.37 12.76 -3.39
CA ALA A 902 15.70 13.36 -3.30
C ALA A 902 15.85 14.68 -4.08
N ILE A 903 15.37 14.73 -5.33
CA ILE A 903 15.66 15.85 -6.25
C ILE A 903 14.42 16.58 -6.81
N GLY A 904 13.21 16.07 -6.59
CA GLY A 904 11.98 16.53 -7.25
C GLY A 904 11.63 18.00 -6.97
N SER A 905 11.98 18.53 -5.79
CA SER A 905 11.78 19.94 -5.43
C SER A 905 12.61 20.92 -6.29
N SER A 906 13.58 20.39 -7.03
CA SER A 906 14.50 21.15 -7.87
C SER A 906 14.20 21.04 -9.38
N LEU A 907 13.24 20.18 -9.74
CA LEU A 907 12.91 19.86 -11.13
C LEU A 907 11.82 20.80 -11.67
N SER A 908 11.89 21.07 -12.97
CA SER A 908 10.88 21.82 -13.73
C SER A 908 10.77 21.26 -15.15
N ALA A 909 9.59 21.32 -15.76
CA ALA A 909 9.41 21.01 -17.17
C ALA A 909 9.81 22.17 -18.10
N ARG A 910 9.96 23.38 -17.56
CA ARG A 910 10.27 24.59 -18.32
C ARG A 910 11.51 25.28 -17.79
N SER A 911 12.34 25.77 -18.70
CA SER A 911 13.41 26.70 -18.38
C SER A 911 12.83 28.12 -18.31
N ASP A 912 13.21 28.87 -17.30
CA ASP A 912 12.84 30.29 -17.18
C ASP A 912 14.06 31.22 -17.32
N THR A 913 15.25 30.65 -17.50
CA THR A 913 16.47 31.40 -17.78
C THR A 913 17.08 30.91 -19.09
N PHE A 914 17.42 31.85 -19.96
CA PHE A 914 17.86 31.59 -21.32
C PHE A 914 19.15 32.34 -21.61
N VAL A 915 20.12 31.66 -22.21
CA VAL A 915 21.29 32.30 -22.82
C VAL A 915 21.02 32.43 -24.31
N ILE A 916 20.82 33.66 -24.78
CA ILE A 916 20.55 33.97 -26.18
C ILE A 916 21.85 34.48 -26.80
N ARG A 917 22.40 33.72 -27.74
CA ARG A 917 23.52 34.15 -28.58
C ARG A 917 23.02 34.56 -29.94
N THR A 918 23.44 35.73 -30.41
CA THR A 918 23.05 36.23 -31.72
C THR A 918 24.24 36.64 -32.55
N TYR A 919 24.06 36.58 -33.86
CA TYR A 919 25.01 36.98 -34.87
C TYR A 919 24.36 37.97 -35.82
N GLY A 920 25.04 39.08 -36.08
CA GLY A 920 24.63 40.05 -37.10
C GLY A 920 25.73 40.29 -38.13
N GLU A 921 25.35 40.30 -39.41
CA GLU A 921 26.18 40.81 -40.49
C GLU A 921 25.61 42.11 -41.05
N SER A 922 26.49 43.08 -41.28
CA SER A 922 26.17 44.20 -42.17
C SER A 922 26.63 43.83 -43.58
N VAL A 923 25.76 43.97 -44.58
CA VAL A 923 26.05 43.65 -45.98
C VAL A 923 25.92 44.89 -46.86
N ALA A 924 26.90 45.10 -47.74
CA ALA A 924 26.85 46.14 -48.76
C ALA A 924 25.80 45.81 -49.84
N VAL A 925 25.41 46.81 -50.64
CA VAL A 925 24.43 46.68 -51.74
C VAL A 925 24.81 45.60 -52.77
N ASN A 926 26.11 45.28 -52.89
CA ASN A 926 26.62 44.22 -53.76
C ASN A 926 26.69 42.83 -53.09
N GLY A 927 26.12 42.66 -51.89
CA GLY A 927 26.14 41.42 -51.11
C GLY A 927 27.44 41.15 -50.34
N LYS A 928 28.43 42.06 -50.35
CA LYS A 928 29.68 41.89 -49.60
C LYS A 928 29.48 42.21 -48.12
N VAL A 929 29.78 41.26 -47.23
CA VAL A 929 29.78 41.48 -45.77
C VAL A 929 30.81 42.56 -45.41
N GLN A 930 30.36 43.59 -44.71
CA GLN A 930 31.15 44.73 -44.24
C GLN A 930 31.56 44.62 -42.77
N GLY A 931 30.76 43.93 -41.96
CA GLY A 931 31.00 43.81 -40.52
C GLY A 931 30.22 42.66 -39.92
N ARG A 932 30.77 42.11 -38.83
CA ARG A 932 30.21 40.99 -38.07
C ARG A 932 30.19 41.37 -36.61
N ALA A 933 29.10 41.05 -35.92
CA ALA A 933 28.98 41.23 -34.49
C ALA A 933 28.31 40.00 -33.87
N TRP A 934 28.78 39.62 -32.69
CA TRP A 934 28.21 38.55 -31.90
C TRP A 934 27.95 39.05 -30.50
N CYS A 935 26.80 38.71 -29.93
CA CYS A 935 26.50 39.04 -28.54
C CYS A 935 25.78 37.89 -27.86
N GLU A 936 25.90 37.90 -26.54
CA GLU A 936 25.24 36.98 -25.63
C GLU A 936 24.41 37.80 -24.65
N ALA A 937 23.15 37.43 -24.48
CA ALA A 937 22.26 37.98 -23.47
C ALA A 937 21.75 36.84 -22.58
N VAL A 938 21.79 37.03 -21.26
CA VAL A 938 21.07 36.16 -20.33
C VAL A 938 19.74 36.81 -20.03
N VAL A 939 18.65 36.12 -20.36
CA VAL A 939 17.28 36.61 -20.20
C VAL A 939 16.55 35.69 -19.23
N GLN A 940 15.85 36.28 -18.26
CA GLN A 940 15.15 35.55 -17.22
C GLN A 940 13.67 35.94 -17.18
N ARG A 941 12.79 34.94 -17.16
CA ARG A 941 11.37 35.09 -16.89
C ARG A 941 11.15 35.32 -15.39
N MET A 942 10.29 36.28 -15.08
CA MET A 942 9.91 36.63 -13.72
C MET A 942 8.49 36.12 -13.44
N PRO A 943 8.12 35.87 -12.17
CA PRO A 943 6.74 35.57 -11.82
C PRO A 943 5.81 36.77 -12.03
N VAL A 944 6.33 37.98 -12.25
CA VAL A 944 5.49 39.19 -12.43
C VAL A 944 4.79 39.18 -13.79
N PRO A 945 3.45 39.33 -13.87
CA PRO A 945 2.72 39.43 -15.14
C PRO A 945 3.07 40.71 -15.89
N VAL A 946 3.00 40.67 -17.23
CA VAL A 946 3.12 41.87 -18.07
C VAL A 946 1.88 42.75 -17.89
N ARG A 947 0.70 42.14 -18.02
CA ARG A 947 -0.61 42.71 -17.72
C ARG A 947 -1.27 41.85 -16.64
N PRO A 948 -1.34 42.32 -15.38
CA PRO A 948 -1.99 41.56 -14.32
C PRO A 948 -3.51 41.53 -14.50
N ASP A 949 -4.14 40.43 -14.09
CA ASP A 949 -5.58 40.34 -13.86
C ASP A 949 -6.01 41.10 -12.58
N ALA A 950 -7.29 40.99 -12.20
CA ALA A 950 -7.81 41.69 -11.01
C ALA A 950 -7.12 41.27 -9.69
N SER A 951 -6.51 40.08 -9.64
CA SER A 951 -5.77 39.61 -8.47
C SER A 951 -4.38 40.28 -8.34
N GLY A 952 -3.80 40.74 -9.46
CA GLY A 952 -2.43 41.23 -9.51
C GLY A 952 -1.37 40.14 -9.70
N ILE A 953 -1.74 38.86 -9.55
CA ILE A 953 -0.80 37.72 -9.47
C ILE A 953 -0.62 37.03 -10.82
N ASN A 954 -1.73 36.85 -11.56
CA ASN A 954 -1.73 36.14 -12.83
C ASN A 954 -1.88 37.08 -14.04
N PRO A 955 -1.46 36.67 -15.24
CA PRO A 955 -1.71 37.43 -16.45
C PRO A 955 -3.21 37.45 -16.79
N GLU A 956 -3.71 38.62 -17.22
CA GLU A 956 -5.08 38.76 -17.72
C GLU A 956 -5.33 37.86 -18.96
N LYS A 957 -6.48 37.18 -18.98
CA LYS A 957 -6.90 36.33 -20.10
C LYS A 957 -7.55 37.18 -21.21
N GLU A 958 -6.76 37.88 -22.03
CA GLU A 958 -7.31 38.65 -23.15
C GLU A 958 -7.87 37.77 -24.28
N SER A 959 -9.09 38.07 -24.75
CA SER A 959 -9.65 37.56 -26.01
C SER A 959 -9.12 38.39 -27.20
N GLY A 960 -7.86 38.18 -27.57
CA GLY A 960 -7.21 38.85 -28.70
C GLY A 960 -5.69 38.92 -28.55
N LEU A 961 -4.92 38.67 -29.62
CA LEU A 961 -3.46 38.67 -29.57
C LEU A 961 -2.88 40.10 -29.54
N PRO A 962 -1.73 40.33 -28.84
CA PRO A 962 -0.90 39.33 -28.15
C PRO A 962 -1.07 39.34 -26.62
N ASN A 963 -1.36 38.15 -26.07
CA ASN A 963 -1.18 37.84 -24.65
C ASN A 963 0.33 37.72 -24.35
N PHE A 964 0.91 38.71 -23.66
CA PHE A 964 2.34 38.77 -23.38
C PHE A 964 2.77 37.94 -22.15
N GLY A 965 1.84 37.33 -21.43
CA GLY A 965 2.13 36.47 -20.28
C GLY A 965 2.91 37.18 -19.16
N ARG A 966 4.07 36.62 -18.78
CA ARG A 966 4.92 37.13 -17.68
C ARG A 966 6.16 37.86 -18.20
N ARG A 967 6.66 38.80 -17.40
CA ARG A 967 7.78 39.68 -17.75
C ARG A 967 9.08 38.88 -17.91
N PHE A 968 9.91 39.33 -18.83
CA PHE A 968 11.30 38.91 -18.95
C PHE A 968 12.21 40.09 -18.64
N ILE A 969 13.33 39.83 -17.98
CA ILE A 969 14.39 40.81 -17.73
C ILE A 969 15.70 40.33 -18.35
N VAL A 970 16.50 41.27 -18.86
CA VAL A 970 17.86 40.99 -19.30
C VAL A 970 18.77 41.07 -18.07
N GLN A 971 19.25 39.92 -17.61
CA GLN A 971 20.16 39.80 -16.46
C GLN A 971 21.56 40.29 -16.81
N SER A 972 22.05 39.94 -18.00
CA SER A 972 23.35 40.38 -18.50
C SER A 972 23.37 40.44 -20.02
N PHE A 973 24.24 41.29 -20.54
CA PHE A 973 24.50 41.41 -21.98
C PHE A 973 25.99 41.64 -22.19
N ARG A 974 26.60 40.91 -23.12
CA ARG A 974 28.00 41.10 -23.52
C ARG A 974 28.21 40.85 -25.00
N TRP A 975 29.20 41.54 -25.56
CA TRP A 975 29.71 41.25 -26.89
C TRP A 975 30.66 40.05 -26.83
N LEU A 976 30.57 39.17 -27.81
CA LEU A 976 31.42 37.98 -27.95
C LEU A 976 32.49 38.22 -29.02
N SER A 977 33.69 37.70 -28.79
CA SER A 977 34.71 37.58 -29.83
C SER A 977 34.43 36.36 -30.73
N PRO A 978 34.97 36.32 -31.97
CA PRO A 978 34.85 35.15 -32.84
C PRO A 978 35.40 33.84 -32.24
N GLN A 979 36.25 33.92 -31.21
CA GLN A 979 36.86 32.77 -30.54
C GLN A 979 36.00 32.19 -29.40
N GLU A 980 34.93 32.88 -29.00
CA GLU A 980 34.04 32.48 -27.91
C GLU A 980 32.79 31.72 -28.39
N ILE A 981 32.72 31.42 -29.69
CA ILE A 981 31.58 30.76 -30.35
C ILE A 981 31.81 29.28 -30.50
#